data_AF-A0A496PRY8-F1
#
_entry.id   AF-A0A496PRY8-F1
#
_cell.length_a   1.000
_cell.length_b   1.000
_cell.length_c   1.000
_cell.angle_alpha   90.00
_cell.angle_beta   90.00
_cell.angle_gamma   90.00
#
_symmetry.space_group_name_H-M   'P 1'
#
loop_
_entity.id
_entity.type
_entity.pdbx_description
1 polymer ?
#
loop_
_entity_poly.entity_id
_entity_poly.type
_entity_poly.pdbx_seq_one_letter_code
_entity_poly.pdbx_strand_id
1 'polypeptide(L)'
;MRPILKYVFVFAVLLTALSAGCVYYNTFYNARKAFNDAEGARKQSKYGSPQIKQSQYKRAIEKSLKVIENYPNSKYYDDALYVLGVSYFWTKQYGKAERRFREIIANYEDSKYLKDSRLYLAKAKLEQGDIEEAMVAFEELLNEDIDRNFKAEAALALGMFNFDNHQYKDAERFFLLIRDSLGTNNEKKVAQRYIADGNFELFQFEDARGAYLQILGMEPDLKERYYALFRAVNCSYFMLQIDEGMDYLKTLMDDEKYYDSLNVLRLLMAEGFEWDGDIEQAEITYRKIVSEARMKSVIQEAQYNLGLIYQYEYDQLSEAKEFYDEAVTLGKSTDVGQMALQRSSNIGKLEEYARTIETDTITTKEAIDEAAFIQYQLSELLWFDLNKPDTAILEMQYLIDSFSTAYVAPKAMISLSQMIREHQSDSIAADSILYSMLERYPTSDYIPEALEVLSLTGTAADTGHAAAFLKKAESFLVDEQNIDSARAYYQIIVDRFEDSEHYLPARFALIWLTEMYENPGDSSVYFAYVEFADSFPGTELASEAIARTHYSPSRKVQPVEGEGDSVSIGNIDIVSGEVYEGDSLVGYVDPERAIYVDPDGGLALNLPAKVKVTETREPFEYPTEAYGSEWEGELAFQIKLDFSGEVIDLVQKVWSPIEEINIRAEEAMRSMVFDAQLIDPAALNSWWMYKMRITRPSHLK
;
A
#
# COMPACT_ATOMS: atom_id res chain seq x y z
N MET A 1 22.39 54.04 -77.51
CA MET A 1 21.40 53.42 -76.60
C MET A 1 21.88 52.17 -75.85
N ARG A 2 22.82 51.35 -76.36
CA ARG A 2 23.27 50.12 -75.68
C ARG A 2 24.03 50.27 -74.32
N PRO A 3 24.81 51.33 -74.04
CA PRO A 3 25.53 51.40 -72.75
C PRO A 3 24.63 51.80 -71.57
N ILE A 4 23.66 52.70 -71.78
CA ILE A 4 22.74 53.18 -70.74
C ILE A 4 21.83 52.04 -70.21
N LEU A 5 21.38 51.14 -71.09
CA LEU A 5 20.57 49.98 -70.70
C LEU A 5 21.35 49.00 -69.79
N LYS A 6 22.67 48.88 -69.98
CA LYS A 6 23.55 48.03 -69.15
C LYS A 6 23.70 48.61 -67.75
N TYR A 7 23.87 49.92 -67.62
CA TYR A 7 23.96 50.58 -66.30
C TYR A 7 22.62 50.59 -65.56
N VAL A 8 21.49 50.77 -66.25
CA VAL A 8 20.15 50.66 -65.65
C VAL A 8 19.86 49.24 -65.18
N PHE A 9 20.27 48.22 -65.93
CA PHE A 9 20.12 46.81 -65.53
C PHE A 9 21.01 46.47 -64.32
N VAL A 10 22.28 46.87 -64.32
CA VAL A 10 23.20 46.66 -63.18
C VAL A 10 22.72 47.43 -61.95
N PHE A 11 22.20 48.66 -62.12
CA PHE A 11 21.65 49.45 -61.02
C PHE A 11 20.34 48.87 -60.49
N ALA A 12 19.46 48.36 -61.35
CA ALA A 12 18.23 47.67 -60.93
C ALA A 12 18.52 46.35 -60.22
N VAL A 13 19.52 45.58 -60.66
CA VAL A 13 19.99 44.35 -59.98
C VAL A 13 20.66 44.68 -58.64
N LEU A 14 21.41 45.79 -58.55
CA LEU A 14 21.96 46.28 -57.27
C LEU A 14 20.84 46.78 -56.33
N LEU A 15 19.82 47.46 -56.84
CA LEU A 15 18.68 47.95 -56.05
C LEU A 15 17.80 46.80 -55.51
N THR A 16 17.62 45.73 -56.29
CA THR A 16 16.91 44.52 -55.85
C THR A 16 17.74 43.67 -54.89
N ALA A 17 19.06 43.61 -55.06
CA ALA A 17 19.97 42.99 -54.09
C ALA A 17 20.03 43.75 -52.76
N LEU A 18 20.02 45.10 -52.81
CA LEU A 18 19.99 45.97 -51.62
C LEU A 18 18.65 45.91 -50.88
N SER A 19 17.52 45.78 -51.59
CA SER A 19 16.20 45.64 -50.94
C SER A 19 15.99 44.24 -50.36
N ALA A 20 16.48 43.18 -51.00
CA ALA A 20 16.46 41.83 -50.44
C ALA A 20 17.27 41.72 -49.13
N GLY A 21 18.44 42.40 -49.07
CA GLY A 21 19.27 42.54 -47.87
C GLY A 21 18.55 43.11 -46.64
N CYS A 22 17.67 44.08 -46.84
CA CYS A 22 16.94 44.77 -45.78
C CYS A 22 15.74 43.96 -45.24
N VAL A 23 15.11 43.13 -46.08
CA VAL A 23 13.86 42.42 -45.71
C VAL A 23 14.13 41.20 -44.82
N TYR A 24 15.14 40.38 -45.11
CA TYR A 24 15.45 39.24 -44.26
C TYR A 24 16.06 39.67 -42.91
N TYR A 25 16.89 40.72 -42.91
CA TYR A 25 17.43 41.30 -41.67
C TYR A 25 16.31 41.79 -40.74
N ASN A 26 15.33 42.52 -41.27
CA ASN A 26 14.15 42.95 -40.51
C ASN A 26 13.32 41.77 -39.99
N THR A 27 13.24 40.68 -40.75
CA THR A 27 12.47 39.49 -40.35
C THR A 27 13.15 38.77 -39.18
N PHE A 28 14.46 38.52 -39.27
CA PHE A 28 15.21 37.91 -38.18
C PHE A 28 15.33 38.83 -36.95
N TYR A 29 15.51 40.15 -37.15
CA TYR A 29 15.52 41.12 -36.05
C TYR A 29 14.24 41.04 -35.20
N ASN A 30 13.08 40.91 -35.85
CA ASN A 30 11.81 40.74 -35.15
C ASN A 30 11.71 39.39 -34.41
N ALA A 31 12.27 38.32 -34.97
CA ALA A 31 12.37 37.02 -34.28
C ALA A 31 13.22 37.14 -33.02
N ARG A 32 14.43 37.69 -33.16
CA ARG A 32 15.40 37.87 -32.07
C ARG A 32 14.87 38.81 -30.98
N LYS A 33 14.15 39.87 -31.35
CA LYS A 33 13.52 40.77 -30.38
C LYS A 33 12.48 40.02 -29.53
N ALA A 34 11.55 39.31 -30.17
CA ALA A 34 10.53 38.53 -29.45
C ALA A 34 11.16 37.44 -28.57
N PHE A 35 12.21 36.78 -29.08
CA PHE A 35 12.98 35.79 -28.33
C PHE A 35 13.66 36.39 -27.09
N ASN A 36 14.38 37.50 -27.26
CA ASN A 36 15.05 38.18 -26.15
C ASN A 36 14.06 38.70 -25.10
N ASP A 37 12.88 39.18 -25.52
CA ASP A 37 11.81 39.61 -24.62
C ASP A 37 11.25 38.42 -23.80
N ALA A 38 11.21 37.23 -24.39
CA ALA A 38 10.78 35.99 -23.73
C ALA A 38 11.86 35.45 -22.77
N GLU A 39 13.11 35.37 -23.25
CA GLU A 39 14.27 34.93 -22.44
C GLU A 39 14.56 35.88 -21.29
N GLY A 40 14.42 37.19 -21.50
CA GLY A 40 14.56 38.19 -20.45
C GLY A 40 13.56 37.98 -19.32
N ALA A 41 12.29 37.73 -19.66
CA ALA A 41 11.27 37.40 -18.66
C ALA A 41 11.53 36.06 -17.96
N ARG A 42 11.97 35.05 -18.71
CA ARG A 42 12.33 33.73 -18.17
C ARG A 42 13.47 33.84 -17.15
N LYS A 43 14.55 34.54 -17.51
CA LYS A 43 15.74 34.72 -16.66
C LYS A 43 15.50 35.64 -15.46
N GLN A 44 14.55 36.58 -15.58
CA GLN A 44 14.15 37.46 -14.47
C GLN A 44 13.11 36.82 -13.53
N SER A 45 12.55 35.68 -13.90
CA SER A 45 11.58 34.97 -13.08
C SER A 45 12.24 34.52 -11.77
N LYS A 46 11.82 35.09 -10.64
CA LYS A 46 12.22 34.60 -9.32
C LYS A 46 11.44 33.32 -8.98
N TYR A 47 12.18 32.26 -8.64
CA TYR A 47 11.82 30.97 -8.04
C TYR A 47 10.65 30.15 -8.63
N GLY A 48 10.89 28.84 -8.80
CA GLY A 48 9.89 27.76 -8.79
C GLY A 48 9.05 27.54 -10.06
N SER A 49 8.87 28.55 -10.91
CA SER A 49 8.24 28.38 -12.23
C SER A 49 8.70 29.51 -13.14
N PRO A 50 9.52 29.23 -14.17
CA PRO A 50 9.93 30.28 -15.09
C PRO A 50 8.70 30.94 -15.72
N GLN A 51 8.61 32.27 -15.72
CA GLN A 51 7.55 32.99 -16.40
C GLN A 51 7.69 32.81 -17.91
N ILE A 52 7.06 31.76 -18.44
CA ILE A 52 7.10 31.45 -19.87
C ILE A 52 6.13 32.36 -20.62
N LYS A 53 6.68 33.37 -21.31
CA LYS A 53 5.91 34.21 -22.24
C LYS A 53 5.59 33.45 -23.53
N GLN A 54 4.66 32.50 -23.45
CA GLN A 54 4.20 31.64 -24.56
C GLN A 54 3.92 32.43 -25.84
N SER A 55 3.28 33.61 -25.73
CA SER A 55 2.99 34.49 -26.88
C SER A 55 4.25 34.98 -27.59
N GLN A 56 5.30 35.36 -26.85
CA GLN A 56 6.54 35.85 -27.44
C GLN A 56 7.37 34.73 -28.07
N TYR A 57 7.41 33.55 -27.45
CA TYR A 57 8.01 32.37 -28.09
C TYR A 57 7.27 31.97 -29.37
N LYS A 58 5.92 31.99 -29.38
CA LYS A 58 5.14 31.75 -30.61
C LYS A 58 5.45 32.76 -31.71
N ARG A 59 5.64 34.04 -31.36
CA ARG A 59 6.08 35.07 -32.31
C ARG A 59 7.50 34.84 -32.81
N ALA A 60 8.43 34.45 -31.94
CA ALA A 60 9.79 34.09 -32.33
C ALA A 60 9.80 32.88 -33.29
N ILE A 61 8.95 31.87 -33.06
CA ILE A 61 8.74 30.72 -33.94
C ILE A 61 8.28 31.20 -35.33
N GLU A 62 7.18 31.96 -35.40
CA GLU A 62 6.60 32.42 -36.67
C GLU A 62 7.62 33.19 -37.53
N LYS A 63 8.41 34.07 -36.91
CA LYS A 63 9.41 34.88 -37.62
C LYS A 63 10.66 34.08 -37.99
N SER A 64 11.11 33.14 -37.16
CA SER A 64 12.28 32.31 -37.45
C SER A 64 11.99 31.32 -38.58
N LEU A 65 10.78 30.74 -38.64
CA LEU A 65 10.35 29.88 -39.75
C LEU A 65 10.42 30.62 -41.09
N LYS A 66 9.96 31.88 -41.13
CA LYS A 66 10.08 32.72 -42.35
C LYS A 66 11.52 32.94 -42.79
N VAL A 67 12.47 32.99 -41.84
CA VAL A 67 13.91 33.11 -42.16
C VAL A 67 14.42 31.83 -42.80
N ILE A 68 14.07 30.68 -42.21
CA ILE A 68 14.49 29.36 -42.67
C ILE A 68 13.90 29.03 -44.06
N GLU A 69 12.59 29.28 -44.26
CA GLU A 69 11.88 28.94 -45.50
C GLU A 69 12.30 29.83 -46.69
N ASN A 70 12.41 31.14 -46.46
CA ASN A 70 12.60 32.10 -47.56
C ASN A 70 14.07 32.49 -47.78
N TYR A 71 14.94 32.25 -46.80
CA TYR A 71 16.33 32.70 -46.82
C TYR A 71 17.31 31.60 -46.33
N PRO A 72 17.32 30.39 -46.94
CA PRO A 72 18.13 29.26 -46.48
C PRO A 72 19.65 29.50 -46.52
N ASN A 73 20.13 30.42 -47.36
CA ASN A 73 21.55 30.79 -47.46
C ASN A 73 21.94 32.03 -46.64
N SER A 74 21.07 32.45 -45.72
CA SER A 74 21.30 33.65 -44.88
C SER A 74 22.39 33.39 -43.84
N LYS A 75 23.20 34.41 -43.55
CA LYS A 75 24.14 34.40 -42.41
C LYS A 75 23.48 34.34 -41.02
N TYR A 76 22.15 34.41 -40.97
CA TYR A 76 21.35 34.29 -39.75
C TYR A 76 20.59 32.96 -39.68
N TYR A 77 20.90 32.01 -40.56
CA TYR A 77 20.16 30.76 -40.63
C TYR A 77 20.35 29.93 -39.36
N ASP A 78 21.59 29.75 -38.89
CA ASP A 78 21.91 29.08 -37.63
C ASP A 78 21.38 29.86 -36.40
N ASP A 79 21.47 31.20 -36.42
CA ASP A 79 20.80 32.04 -35.42
C ASP A 79 19.27 31.80 -35.37
N ALA A 80 18.62 31.67 -36.53
CA ALA A 80 17.18 31.41 -36.63
C ALA A 80 16.83 29.98 -36.19
N LEU A 81 17.65 28.98 -36.53
CA LEU A 81 17.51 27.61 -36.05
C LEU A 81 17.56 27.55 -34.52
N TYR A 82 18.51 28.26 -33.91
CA TYR A 82 18.67 28.25 -32.45
C TYR A 82 17.47 28.89 -31.76
N VAL A 83 17.08 30.10 -32.20
CA VAL A 83 15.89 30.80 -31.69
C VAL A 83 14.66 29.91 -31.82
N LEU A 84 14.50 29.23 -32.96
CA LEU A 84 13.40 28.34 -33.22
C LEU A 84 13.42 27.11 -32.31
N GLY A 85 14.59 26.48 -32.13
CA GLY A 85 14.78 25.31 -31.27
C GLY A 85 14.44 25.62 -29.81
N VAL A 86 15.02 26.67 -29.24
CA VAL A 86 14.75 27.08 -27.85
C VAL A 86 13.29 27.50 -27.67
N SER A 87 12.72 28.19 -28.65
CA SER A 87 11.29 28.55 -28.59
C SER A 87 10.39 27.32 -28.66
N TYR A 88 10.74 26.30 -29.44
CA TYR A 88 10.02 25.03 -29.42
C TYR A 88 10.14 24.31 -28.08
N PHE A 89 11.32 24.30 -27.47
CA PHE A 89 11.53 23.71 -26.15
C PHE A 89 10.62 24.35 -25.09
N TRP A 90 10.66 25.68 -24.94
CA TRP A 90 9.83 26.38 -23.94
C TRP A 90 8.34 26.41 -24.27
N THR A 91 7.95 26.04 -25.49
CA THR A 91 6.55 25.82 -25.88
C THR A 91 6.15 24.34 -25.83
N LYS A 92 6.97 23.50 -25.18
CA LYS A 92 6.77 22.05 -24.97
C LYS A 92 6.67 21.23 -26.26
N GLN A 93 7.27 21.72 -27.33
CA GLN A 93 7.35 21.02 -28.63
C GLN A 93 8.71 20.34 -28.77
N TYR A 94 9.03 19.44 -27.84
CA TYR A 94 10.38 18.88 -27.66
C TYR A 94 10.93 18.18 -28.89
N GLY A 95 10.16 17.31 -29.56
CA GLY A 95 10.59 16.68 -30.81
C GLY A 95 10.83 17.66 -31.97
N LYS A 96 10.18 18.84 -31.98
CA LYS A 96 10.51 19.90 -32.94
C LYS A 96 11.81 20.61 -32.56
N ALA A 97 12.02 20.85 -31.27
CA ALA A 97 13.23 21.46 -30.74
C ALA A 97 14.46 20.61 -31.05
N GLU A 98 14.39 19.32 -30.71
CA GLU A 98 15.42 18.32 -31.01
C GLU A 98 15.87 18.38 -32.48
N ARG A 99 14.92 18.35 -33.42
CA ARG A 99 15.25 18.41 -34.86
C ARG A 99 16.05 19.66 -35.23
N ARG A 100 15.76 20.81 -34.63
CA ARG A 100 16.50 22.06 -34.90
C ARG A 100 17.89 22.03 -34.27
N PHE A 101 18.03 21.52 -33.05
CA PHE A 101 19.33 21.40 -32.40
C PHE A 101 20.25 20.40 -33.11
N ARG A 102 19.72 19.24 -33.53
CA ARG A 102 20.46 18.28 -34.36
C ARG A 102 20.91 18.89 -35.69
N GLU A 103 20.09 19.74 -36.31
CA GLU A 103 20.47 20.45 -37.54
C GLU A 103 21.65 21.41 -37.35
N ILE A 104 21.69 22.13 -36.21
CA ILE A 104 22.84 22.98 -35.85
C ILE A 104 24.08 22.12 -35.62
N ILE A 105 23.96 21.06 -34.82
CA ILE A 105 25.07 20.19 -34.44
C ILE A 105 25.68 19.50 -35.67
N ALA A 106 24.87 19.08 -36.63
CA ALA A 106 25.33 18.33 -37.80
C ALA A 106 25.91 19.20 -38.92
N ASN A 107 25.41 20.43 -39.09
CA ASN A 107 25.71 21.23 -40.29
C ASN A 107 26.43 22.56 -39.99
N TYR A 108 26.53 22.98 -38.73
CA TYR A 108 27.06 24.29 -38.34
C TYR A 108 28.05 24.18 -37.17
N GLU A 109 29.15 23.46 -37.39
CA GLU A 109 30.21 23.23 -36.39
C GLU A 109 30.84 24.54 -35.85
N ASP A 110 30.92 25.59 -36.68
CA ASP A 110 31.43 26.91 -36.28
C ASP A 110 30.37 27.81 -35.62
N SER A 111 29.13 27.33 -35.43
CA SER A 111 28.07 28.16 -34.85
C SER A 111 28.37 28.49 -33.40
N LYS A 112 28.18 29.76 -33.02
CA LYS A 112 28.24 30.21 -31.62
C LYS A 112 27.20 29.53 -30.72
N TYR A 113 26.19 28.86 -31.31
CA TYR A 113 25.12 28.15 -30.61
C TYR A 113 25.35 26.65 -30.51
N LEU A 114 26.49 26.12 -30.98
CA LEU A 114 26.74 24.67 -30.99
C LEU A 114 26.60 24.07 -29.58
N LYS A 115 27.24 24.68 -28.58
CA LYS A 115 27.24 24.19 -27.20
C LYS A 115 25.86 24.32 -26.54
N ASP A 116 25.21 25.48 -26.69
CA ASP A 116 23.82 25.64 -26.25
C ASP A 116 22.88 24.62 -26.89
N SER A 117 23.07 24.32 -28.17
CA SER A 117 22.23 23.35 -28.90
C SER A 117 22.43 21.93 -28.39
N ARG A 118 23.65 21.53 -28.03
CA ARG A 118 23.92 20.24 -27.38
C ARG A 118 23.23 20.15 -26.02
N LEU A 119 23.33 21.19 -25.20
CA LEU A 119 22.68 21.24 -23.90
C LEU A 119 21.15 21.18 -24.01
N TYR A 120 20.56 21.97 -24.90
CA TYR A 120 19.11 21.94 -25.11
C TYR A 120 18.63 20.66 -25.80
N LEU A 121 19.48 19.99 -26.59
CA LEU A 121 19.18 18.66 -27.11
C LEU A 121 19.07 17.64 -25.97
N ALA A 122 20.05 17.60 -25.06
CA ALA A 122 20.01 16.74 -23.88
C ALA A 122 18.75 17.00 -23.03
N LYS A 123 18.42 18.27 -22.78
CA LYS A 123 17.17 18.65 -22.09
C LYS A 123 15.92 18.22 -22.84
N ALA A 124 15.87 18.41 -24.15
CA ALA A 124 14.73 18.01 -24.97
C ALA A 124 14.55 16.49 -24.98
N LYS A 125 15.65 15.72 -24.90
CA LYS A 125 15.63 14.26 -24.77
C LYS A 125 15.07 13.83 -23.42
N LEU A 126 15.53 14.45 -22.33
CA LEU A 126 15.02 14.20 -20.99
C LEU A 126 13.51 14.44 -20.90
N GLU A 127 13.03 15.57 -21.40
CA GLU A 127 11.59 15.91 -21.43
C GLU A 127 10.75 15.01 -22.34
N GLN A 128 11.37 14.25 -23.25
CA GLN A 128 10.70 13.26 -24.10
C GLN A 128 10.67 11.86 -23.45
N GLY A 129 11.34 11.67 -22.31
CA GLY A 129 11.50 10.36 -21.69
C GLY A 129 12.67 9.53 -22.25
N ASP A 130 13.46 10.10 -23.17
CA ASP A 130 14.69 9.48 -23.69
C ASP A 130 15.84 9.66 -22.68
N ILE A 131 15.66 9.10 -21.48
CA ILE A 131 16.51 9.36 -20.30
C ILE A 131 17.96 8.94 -20.54
N GLU A 132 18.20 7.74 -21.09
CA GLU A 132 19.56 7.24 -21.32
C GLU A 132 20.34 8.14 -22.28
N GLU A 133 19.76 8.50 -23.42
CA GLU A 133 20.37 9.43 -24.39
C GLU A 133 20.65 10.80 -23.75
N ALA A 134 19.74 11.28 -22.91
CA ALA A 134 19.91 12.55 -22.21
C ALA A 134 21.08 12.51 -21.22
N MET A 135 21.18 11.45 -20.40
CA MET A 135 22.24 11.31 -19.40
C MET A 135 23.61 11.20 -20.06
N VAL A 136 23.75 10.40 -21.12
CA VAL A 136 25.00 10.32 -21.91
C VAL A 136 25.40 11.70 -22.43
N ALA A 137 24.45 12.45 -23.01
CA ALA A 137 24.74 13.80 -23.51
C ALA A 137 25.13 14.79 -22.41
N PHE A 138 24.55 14.69 -21.21
CA PHE A 138 24.97 15.51 -20.07
C PHE A 138 26.37 15.11 -19.56
N GLU A 139 26.70 13.82 -19.50
CA GLU A 139 28.03 13.35 -19.11
C GLU A 139 29.11 13.82 -20.09
N GLU A 140 28.84 13.75 -21.40
CA GLU A 140 29.73 14.30 -22.42
C GLU A 140 29.99 15.79 -22.19
N LEU A 141 28.93 16.59 -21.99
CA LEU A 141 29.04 18.03 -21.72
C LEU A 141 29.83 18.34 -20.45
N LEU A 142 29.66 17.54 -19.39
CA LEU A 142 30.39 17.72 -18.13
C LEU A 142 31.90 17.49 -18.31
N ASN A 143 32.28 16.52 -19.13
CA ASN A 143 33.67 16.09 -19.33
C ASN A 143 34.43 16.88 -20.41
N GLU A 144 33.75 17.58 -21.31
CA GLU A 144 34.39 18.42 -22.34
C GLU A 144 35.09 19.67 -21.75
N ASP A 145 36.08 20.22 -22.46
CA ASP A 145 36.70 21.53 -22.10
C ASP A 145 35.81 22.70 -22.57
N ILE A 146 34.75 22.96 -21.82
CA ILE A 146 33.75 24.00 -22.10
C ILE A 146 33.53 24.94 -20.91
N ASP A 147 32.82 26.05 -21.18
CA ASP A 147 32.49 27.04 -20.15
C ASP A 147 31.76 26.40 -18.97
N ARG A 148 32.16 26.81 -17.76
CA ARG A 148 31.69 26.22 -16.50
C ARG A 148 30.16 26.22 -16.36
N ASN A 149 29.45 27.16 -16.98
CA ASN A 149 27.99 27.22 -16.87
C ASN A 149 27.33 26.01 -17.54
N PHE A 150 27.85 25.56 -18.69
CA PHE A 150 27.34 24.33 -19.33
C PHE A 150 27.63 23.10 -18.47
N LYS A 151 28.81 23.05 -17.85
CA LYS A 151 29.18 21.97 -16.92
C LYS A 151 28.29 21.98 -15.68
N ALA A 152 27.98 23.14 -15.12
CA ALA A 152 27.10 23.28 -13.97
C ALA A 152 25.68 22.77 -14.29
N GLU A 153 25.13 23.14 -15.45
CA GLU A 153 23.82 22.68 -15.88
C GLU A 153 23.78 21.15 -16.14
N ALA A 154 24.85 20.60 -16.73
CA ALA A 154 24.98 19.16 -16.94
C ALA A 154 25.12 18.39 -15.61
N ALA A 155 25.99 18.85 -14.71
CA ALA A 155 26.14 18.28 -13.37
C ALA A 155 24.82 18.36 -12.58
N LEU A 156 24.05 19.44 -12.73
CA LEU A 156 22.76 19.57 -12.04
C LEU A 156 21.77 18.53 -12.54
N ALA A 157 21.68 18.34 -13.87
CA ALA A 157 20.81 17.33 -14.46
C ALA A 157 21.18 15.90 -14.01
N LEU A 158 22.47 15.57 -14.03
CA LEU A 158 22.98 14.28 -13.58
C LEU A 158 22.73 14.08 -12.08
N GLY A 159 23.02 15.09 -11.25
CA GLY A 159 22.78 15.04 -9.82
C GLY A 159 21.30 14.83 -9.48
N MET A 160 20.40 15.61 -10.09
CA MET A 160 18.96 15.47 -9.87
C MET A 160 18.45 14.10 -10.34
N PHE A 161 18.91 13.61 -11.49
CA PHE A 161 18.53 12.28 -11.97
C PHE A 161 18.92 11.18 -10.97
N ASN A 162 20.15 11.20 -10.45
CA ASN A 162 20.58 10.23 -9.44
C ASN A 162 19.79 10.40 -8.12
N PHE A 163 19.49 11.63 -7.73
CA PHE A 163 18.71 11.93 -6.52
C PHE A 163 17.29 11.36 -6.60
N ASP A 164 16.61 11.57 -7.73
CA ASP A 164 15.25 11.08 -7.96
C ASP A 164 15.19 9.54 -8.02
N ASN A 165 16.29 8.89 -8.42
CA ASN A 165 16.47 7.43 -8.36
C ASN A 165 16.98 6.92 -7.01
N HIS A 166 16.99 7.76 -5.97
CA HIS A 166 17.44 7.44 -4.61
C HIS A 166 18.92 7.04 -4.50
N GLN A 167 19.73 7.37 -5.52
CA GLN A 167 21.18 7.18 -5.56
C GLN A 167 21.88 8.42 -4.97
N TYR A 168 21.59 8.72 -3.70
CA TYR A 168 21.98 9.98 -3.05
C TYR A 168 23.49 10.21 -3.01
N LYS A 169 24.30 9.16 -2.84
CA LYS A 169 25.77 9.26 -2.83
C LYS A 169 26.36 9.61 -4.20
N ASP A 170 25.80 9.06 -5.28
CA ASP A 170 26.23 9.40 -6.63
C ASP A 170 25.76 10.81 -7.01
N ALA A 171 24.53 11.16 -6.61
CA ALA A 171 24.00 12.52 -6.75
C ALA A 171 24.88 13.57 -6.05
N GLU A 172 25.31 13.27 -4.82
CA GLU A 172 26.17 14.15 -4.01
C GLU A 172 27.44 14.55 -4.76
N ARG A 173 28.09 13.62 -5.46
CA ARG A 173 29.32 13.89 -6.24
C ARG A 173 29.12 15.01 -7.26
N PHE A 174 27.98 15.03 -7.95
CA PHE A 174 27.67 16.08 -8.91
C PHE A 174 27.32 17.40 -8.23
N PHE A 175 26.57 17.37 -7.14
CA PHE A 175 26.24 18.58 -6.39
C PHE A 175 27.48 19.22 -5.73
N LEU A 176 28.45 18.42 -5.27
CA LEU A 176 29.73 18.91 -4.77
C LEU A 176 30.51 19.67 -5.86
N LEU A 177 30.54 19.16 -7.10
CA LEU A 177 31.16 19.87 -8.23
C LEU A 177 30.54 21.26 -8.45
N ILE A 178 29.22 21.35 -8.39
CA ILE A 178 28.47 22.61 -8.52
C ILE A 178 28.80 23.55 -7.37
N ARG A 179 28.70 23.08 -6.13
CA ARG A 179 28.94 23.87 -4.91
C ARG A 179 30.36 24.43 -4.88
N ASP A 180 31.35 23.59 -5.17
CA ASP A 180 32.75 23.93 -4.93
C ASP A 180 33.36 24.69 -6.10
N SER A 181 33.01 24.35 -7.35
CA SER A 181 33.75 24.83 -8.52
C SER A 181 32.92 25.42 -9.67
N LEU A 182 31.78 24.81 -10.03
CA LEU A 182 31.10 25.11 -11.30
C LEU A 182 30.03 26.21 -11.16
N GLY A 183 29.23 26.13 -10.09
CA GLY A 183 27.98 26.88 -9.96
C GLY A 183 28.17 28.37 -9.65
N THR A 184 27.17 29.15 -10.06
CA THR A 184 26.89 30.50 -9.55
C THR A 184 26.43 30.45 -8.08
N ASN A 185 26.39 31.58 -7.38
CA ASN A 185 25.96 31.63 -5.97
C ASN A 185 24.62 30.92 -5.73
N ASN A 186 23.65 31.10 -6.62
CA ASN A 186 22.36 30.42 -6.51
C ASN A 186 22.47 28.90 -6.77
N GLU A 187 23.19 28.49 -7.81
CA GLU A 187 23.37 27.06 -8.11
C GLU A 187 24.13 26.34 -6.99
N LYS A 188 25.13 26.99 -6.38
CA LYS A 188 25.84 26.47 -5.21
C LYS A 188 24.91 26.22 -4.03
N LYS A 189 23.97 27.14 -3.77
CA LYS A 189 22.95 27.00 -2.71
C LYS A 189 21.94 25.90 -3.03
N VAL A 190 21.49 25.79 -4.28
CA VAL A 190 20.62 24.69 -4.73
C VAL A 190 21.32 23.35 -4.55
N ALA A 191 22.58 23.24 -4.99
CA ALA A 191 23.38 22.04 -4.81
C ALA A 191 23.60 21.70 -3.32
N GLN A 192 23.88 22.70 -2.48
CA GLN A 192 24.04 22.50 -1.04
C GLN A 192 22.76 21.96 -0.39
N ARG A 193 21.58 22.43 -0.84
CA ARG A 193 20.31 21.87 -0.40
C ARG A 193 20.17 20.39 -0.78
N TYR A 194 20.47 20.02 -2.03
CA TYR A 194 20.41 18.61 -2.43
C TYR A 194 21.39 17.72 -1.69
N ILE A 195 22.59 18.23 -1.35
CA ILE A 195 23.54 17.52 -0.48
C ILE A 195 22.91 17.27 0.90
N ALA A 196 22.32 18.31 1.50
CA ALA A 196 21.67 18.20 2.81
C ALA A 196 20.47 17.23 2.79
N ASP A 197 19.61 17.36 1.78
CA ASP A 197 18.45 16.48 1.58
C ASP A 197 18.89 15.03 1.36
N GLY A 198 19.94 14.79 0.57
CA GLY A 198 20.46 13.43 0.32
C GLY A 198 21.02 12.77 1.57
N ASN A 199 21.75 13.52 2.40
CA ASN A 199 22.23 13.01 3.69
C ASN A 199 21.07 12.73 4.66
N PHE A 200 20.01 13.52 4.62
CA PHE A 200 18.81 13.26 5.42
C PHE A 200 18.14 11.94 5.01
N GLU A 201 17.92 11.71 3.70
CA GLU A 201 17.34 10.46 3.20
C GLU A 201 18.23 9.23 3.47
N LEU A 202 19.54 9.42 3.61
CA LEU A 202 20.48 8.38 4.05
C LEU A 202 20.52 8.17 5.58
N PHE A 203 19.66 8.85 6.34
CA PHE A 203 19.65 8.86 7.81
C PHE A 203 20.96 9.36 8.45
N GLN A 204 21.78 10.10 7.69
CA GLN A 204 23.02 10.71 8.15
C GLN A 204 22.71 12.09 8.75
N PHE A 205 21.96 12.10 9.86
CA PHE A 205 21.37 13.32 10.42
C PHE A 205 22.39 14.37 10.89
N GLU A 206 23.57 13.96 11.35
CA GLU A 206 24.63 14.88 11.74
C GLU A 206 25.17 15.65 10.52
N ASP A 207 25.50 14.93 9.45
CA ASP A 207 25.98 15.49 8.18
C ASP A 207 24.89 16.33 7.50
N ALA A 208 23.64 15.86 7.51
CA ALA A 208 22.49 16.57 6.98
C ALA A 208 22.27 17.90 7.72
N ARG A 209 22.26 17.89 9.05
CA ARG A 209 22.15 19.11 9.88
C ARG A 209 23.26 20.10 9.54
N GLY A 210 24.52 19.63 9.50
CA GLY A 210 25.66 20.45 9.12
C GLY A 210 25.48 21.08 7.74
N ALA A 211 25.03 20.29 6.76
CA ALA A 211 24.79 20.74 5.41
C ALA A 211 23.62 21.75 5.30
N TYR A 212 22.54 21.59 6.06
CA TYR A 212 21.46 22.57 6.14
C TYR A 212 21.94 23.89 6.74
N LEU A 213 22.70 23.86 7.83
CA LEU A 213 23.22 25.07 8.46
C LEU A 213 24.19 25.84 7.56
N GLN A 214 24.93 25.16 6.67
CA GLN A 214 25.77 25.83 5.67
C GLN A 214 24.97 26.73 4.71
N ILE A 215 23.68 26.42 4.44
CA ILE A 215 22.81 27.25 3.60
C ILE A 215 22.64 28.65 4.20
N LEU A 216 22.68 28.78 5.54
CA LEU A 216 22.56 30.06 6.23
C LEU A 216 23.72 31.03 5.91
N GLY A 217 24.89 30.49 5.56
CA GLY A 217 26.04 31.26 5.08
C GLY A 217 26.00 31.62 3.59
N MET A 218 24.99 31.16 2.84
CA MET A 218 24.89 31.31 1.37
C MET A 218 23.86 32.37 0.93
N GLU A 219 23.65 33.40 1.74
CA GLU A 219 22.65 34.45 1.52
C GLU A 219 21.25 33.87 1.15
N PRO A 220 20.65 33.04 2.02
CA PRO A 220 19.35 32.45 1.75
C PRO A 220 18.24 33.51 1.78
N ASP A 221 17.22 33.32 0.95
CA ASP A 221 15.97 34.05 1.10
C ASP A 221 15.17 33.54 2.32
N LEU A 222 14.01 34.15 2.57
CA LEU A 222 13.19 33.80 3.73
C LEU A 222 12.74 32.34 3.74
N LYS A 223 12.38 31.79 2.57
CA LYS A 223 11.90 30.41 2.45
C LYS A 223 13.03 29.41 2.62
N GLU A 224 14.18 29.71 2.02
CA GLU A 224 15.39 28.90 2.13
C GLU A 224 15.93 28.86 3.57
N ARG A 225 15.91 30.00 4.28
CA ARG A 225 16.27 30.05 5.71
C ARG A 225 15.30 29.25 6.58
N TYR A 226 13.99 29.40 6.35
CA TYR A 226 12.98 28.62 7.06
C TYR A 226 13.23 27.12 6.87
N TYR A 227 13.39 26.70 5.62
CA TYR A 227 13.64 25.32 5.25
C TYR A 227 14.88 24.73 5.94
N ALA A 228 16.02 25.43 5.86
CA ALA A 228 17.27 24.96 6.45
C ALA A 228 17.19 24.78 7.96
N LEU A 229 16.65 25.76 8.68
CA LEU A 229 16.50 25.66 10.14
C LEU A 229 15.47 24.61 10.53
N PHE A 230 14.32 24.54 9.85
CA PHE A 230 13.30 23.53 10.13
C PHE A 230 13.85 22.11 9.96
N ARG A 231 14.59 21.84 8.88
CA ARG A 231 15.24 20.54 8.68
C ARG A 231 16.36 20.28 9.70
N ALA A 232 17.06 21.30 10.15
CA ALA A 232 18.04 21.17 11.23
C ALA A 232 17.39 20.77 12.57
N VAL A 233 16.21 21.32 12.90
CA VAL A 233 15.41 20.89 14.07
C VAL A 233 15.10 19.40 13.96
N ASN A 234 14.54 18.96 12.84
CA ASN A 234 14.19 17.55 12.63
C ASN A 234 15.41 16.63 12.76
N CYS A 235 16.54 17.01 12.15
CA CYS A 235 17.78 16.23 12.29
C CYS A 235 18.21 16.12 13.77
N SER A 236 18.15 17.21 14.53
CA SER A 236 18.48 17.20 15.95
C SER A 236 17.54 16.28 16.75
N TYR A 237 16.24 16.30 16.46
CA TYR A 237 15.27 15.43 17.12
C TYR A 237 15.50 13.95 16.82
N PHE A 238 15.78 13.59 15.56
CA PHE A 238 16.13 12.20 15.22
C PHE A 238 17.42 11.72 15.88
N MET A 239 18.31 12.63 16.28
CA MET A 239 19.50 12.32 17.07
C MET A 239 19.28 12.39 18.59
N LEU A 240 18.04 12.62 19.04
CA LEU A 240 17.68 12.86 20.45
C LEU A 240 18.42 14.04 21.09
N GLN A 241 18.83 15.02 20.28
CA GLN A 241 19.47 16.27 20.71
C GLN A 241 18.42 17.39 20.80
N ILE A 242 17.44 17.21 21.70
CA ILE A 242 16.24 18.05 21.76
C ILE A 242 16.57 19.50 22.04
N ASP A 243 17.45 19.78 23.01
CA ASP A 243 17.89 21.14 23.36
C ASP A 243 18.42 21.92 22.15
N GLU A 244 19.29 21.32 21.34
CA GLU A 244 19.84 21.96 20.14
C GLU A 244 18.74 22.19 19.09
N GLY A 245 17.82 21.23 18.92
CA GLY A 245 16.65 21.38 18.07
C GLY A 245 15.78 22.56 18.50
N MET A 246 15.53 22.70 19.81
CA MET A 246 14.75 23.79 20.37
C MET A 246 15.40 25.16 20.16
N ASP A 247 16.73 25.26 20.20
CA ASP A 247 17.45 26.51 19.90
C ASP A 247 17.27 26.95 18.43
N TYR A 248 17.34 26.00 17.48
CA TYR A 248 17.06 26.29 16.07
C TYR A 248 15.59 26.66 15.84
N LEU A 249 14.67 25.95 16.53
CA LEU A 249 13.24 26.20 16.44
C LEU A 249 12.87 27.58 16.97
N LYS A 250 13.42 27.95 18.13
CA LYS A 250 13.26 29.29 18.72
C LYS A 250 13.74 30.38 17.79
N THR A 251 14.85 30.16 17.09
CA THR A 251 15.36 31.10 16.07
C THR A 251 14.35 31.35 14.94
N LEU A 252 13.52 30.36 14.59
CA LEU A 252 12.41 30.54 13.65
C LEU A 252 11.20 31.23 14.29
N MET A 253 10.84 30.85 15.51
CA MET A 253 9.65 31.37 16.20
C MET A 253 9.78 32.85 16.60
N ASP A 254 10.99 33.32 16.90
CA ASP A 254 11.26 34.70 17.29
C ASP A 254 11.32 35.68 16.08
N ASP A 255 11.36 35.18 14.84
CA ASP A 255 11.37 36.03 13.64
C ASP A 255 9.95 36.31 13.15
N GLU A 256 9.53 37.58 13.25
CA GLU A 256 8.19 38.06 12.84
C GLU A 256 7.81 37.67 11.41
N LYS A 257 8.79 37.42 10.54
CA LYS A 257 8.55 37.02 9.14
C LYS A 257 7.98 35.61 9.01
N TYR A 258 8.06 34.78 10.05
CA TYR A 258 7.56 33.41 10.07
C TYR A 258 6.29 33.23 10.91
N TYR A 259 5.66 34.32 11.34
CA TYR A 259 4.44 34.24 12.17
C TYR A 259 3.28 33.51 11.49
N ASP A 260 3.20 33.52 10.16
CA ASP A 260 2.22 32.73 9.40
C ASP A 260 2.42 31.21 9.60
N SER A 261 3.65 30.78 9.90
CA SER A 261 4.03 29.38 10.17
C SER A 261 4.13 29.06 11.66
N LEU A 262 3.83 30.01 12.56
CA LEU A 262 4.08 29.87 14.00
C LEU A 262 3.42 28.62 14.61
N ASN A 263 2.20 28.27 14.19
CA ASN A 263 1.52 27.11 14.75
C ASN A 263 2.07 25.78 14.23
N VAL A 264 2.67 25.76 13.02
CA VAL A 264 3.42 24.59 12.53
C VAL A 264 4.71 24.42 13.35
N LEU A 265 5.40 25.52 13.66
CA LEU A 265 6.58 25.48 14.53
C LEU A 265 6.23 25.06 15.96
N ARG A 266 5.04 25.43 16.46
CA ARG A 266 4.55 24.98 17.77
C ARG A 266 4.21 23.49 17.80
N LEU A 267 3.71 22.90 16.72
CA LEU A 267 3.54 21.44 16.64
C LEU A 267 4.89 20.75 16.83
N LEU A 268 5.91 21.18 16.09
CA LEU A 268 7.27 20.66 16.23
C LEU A 268 7.87 20.93 17.62
N MET A 269 7.49 22.02 18.28
CA MET A 269 7.88 22.27 19.69
C MET A 269 7.21 21.27 20.63
N ALA A 270 5.91 21.02 20.46
CA ALA A 270 5.18 20.06 21.28
C ALA A 270 5.73 18.64 21.09
N GLU A 271 6.01 18.24 19.84
CA GLU A 271 6.69 16.98 19.54
C GLU A 271 8.03 16.90 20.27
N GLY A 272 8.87 17.96 20.18
CA GLY A 272 10.15 17.98 20.88
C GLY A 272 10.02 17.77 22.39
N PHE A 273 9.00 18.35 23.04
CA PHE A 273 8.71 18.08 24.45
C PHE A 273 8.30 16.62 24.71
N GLU A 274 7.54 15.99 23.81
CA GLU A 274 7.24 14.55 23.91
C GLU A 274 8.52 13.71 23.83
N TRP A 275 9.43 14.01 22.89
CA TRP A 275 10.71 13.31 22.76
C TRP A 275 11.62 13.48 23.99
N ASP A 276 11.51 14.62 24.69
CA ASP A 276 12.23 14.89 25.94
C ASP A 276 11.55 14.25 27.17
N GLY A 277 10.32 13.75 27.01
CA GLY A 277 9.48 13.21 28.09
C GLY A 277 8.79 14.28 28.94
N ASP A 278 8.83 15.56 28.55
CA ASP A 278 8.11 16.66 29.20
C ASP A 278 6.67 16.75 28.66
N ILE A 279 5.88 15.72 28.98
CA ILE A 279 4.49 15.56 28.52
C ILE A 279 3.61 16.75 28.96
N GLU A 280 3.88 17.37 30.11
CA GLU A 280 3.16 18.55 30.58
C GLU A 280 3.36 19.74 29.64
N GLN A 281 4.60 20.03 29.24
CA GLN A 281 4.86 21.11 28.28
C GLN A 281 4.34 20.79 26.87
N ALA A 282 4.39 19.53 26.44
CA ALA A 282 3.79 19.10 25.19
C ALA A 282 2.27 19.39 25.17
N GLU A 283 1.55 18.94 26.21
CA GLU A 283 0.11 19.16 26.36
C GLU A 283 -0.25 20.65 26.36
N ILE A 284 0.45 21.45 27.15
CA ILE A 284 0.25 22.91 27.21
C ILE A 284 0.42 23.53 25.81
N THR A 285 1.42 23.08 25.07
CA THR A 285 1.73 23.57 23.73
C THR A 285 0.64 23.18 22.73
N TYR A 286 0.17 21.92 22.73
CA TYR A 286 -0.94 21.50 21.87
C TYR A 286 -2.24 22.24 22.18
N ARG A 287 -2.60 22.43 23.45
CA ARG A 287 -3.79 23.21 23.83
C ARG A 287 -3.70 24.66 23.37
N LYS A 288 -2.50 25.24 23.40
CA LYS A 288 -2.27 26.59 22.85
C LYS A 288 -2.49 26.63 21.34
N ILE A 289 -2.07 25.60 20.61
CA ILE A 289 -2.36 25.48 19.17
C ILE A 289 -3.86 25.39 18.93
N VAL A 290 -4.58 24.53 19.66
CA VAL A 290 -6.04 24.37 19.51
C VAL A 290 -6.80 25.69 19.73
N SER A 291 -6.33 26.52 20.66
CA SER A 291 -6.97 27.80 20.99
C SER A 291 -6.58 28.99 20.11
N GLU A 292 -5.35 29.03 19.56
CA GLU A 292 -4.83 30.19 18.82
C GLU A 292 -4.71 29.98 17.31
N ALA A 293 -4.63 28.73 16.83
CA ALA A 293 -4.42 28.44 15.42
C ALA A 293 -5.68 28.73 14.58
N ARG A 294 -5.46 29.07 13.31
CA ARG A 294 -6.54 29.26 12.31
C ARG A 294 -6.61 28.15 11.28
N MET A 295 -5.50 27.42 11.10
CA MET A 295 -5.41 26.33 10.14
C MET A 295 -6.01 25.07 10.75
N LYS A 296 -7.10 24.57 10.14
CA LYS A 296 -7.79 23.36 10.61
C LYS A 296 -6.87 22.14 10.68
N SER A 297 -5.97 21.96 9.71
CA SER A 297 -5.03 20.85 9.69
C SER A 297 -4.11 20.84 10.92
N VAL A 298 -3.62 22.01 11.32
CA VAL A 298 -2.73 22.16 12.49
C VAL A 298 -3.50 21.95 13.80
N ILE A 299 -4.76 22.41 13.87
CA ILE A 299 -5.62 22.13 15.02
C ILE A 299 -5.93 20.63 15.11
N GLN A 300 -6.21 19.99 13.99
CA GLN A 300 -6.54 18.58 13.91
C GLN A 300 -5.40 17.70 14.42
N GLU A 301 -4.18 17.99 13.98
CA GLU A 301 -2.97 17.30 14.44
C GLU A 301 -2.73 17.49 15.94
N ALA A 302 -2.90 18.71 16.45
CA ALA A 302 -2.81 18.97 17.88
C ALA A 302 -3.88 18.24 18.71
N GLN A 303 -5.12 18.17 18.22
CA GLN A 303 -6.19 17.40 18.87
C GLN A 303 -5.88 15.90 18.88
N TYR A 304 -5.39 15.37 17.75
CA TYR A 304 -5.01 13.96 17.68
C TYR A 304 -3.90 13.63 18.68
N ASN A 305 -2.85 14.45 18.78
CA ASN A 305 -1.76 14.21 19.73
C ASN A 305 -2.19 14.40 21.19
N LEU A 306 -3.09 15.33 21.49
CA LEU A 306 -3.73 15.38 22.81
C LEU A 306 -4.49 14.08 23.11
N GLY A 307 -5.22 13.52 22.14
CA GLY A 307 -5.85 12.22 22.29
C GLY A 307 -4.85 11.10 22.61
N LEU A 308 -3.69 11.10 21.95
CA LEU A 308 -2.63 10.12 22.21
C LEU A 308 -2.05 10.26 23.63
N ILE A 309 -1.71 11.47 24.06
CA ILE A 309 -1.23 11.75 25.42
C ILE A 309 -2.24 11.25 26.45
N TYR A 310 -3.52 11.59 26.27
CA TYR A 310 -4.57 11.18 27.20
C TYR A 310 -4.80 9.67 27.19
N GLN A 311 -4.68 9.01 26.03
CA GLN A 311 -4.84 7.57 25.92
C GLN A 311 -3.70 6.80 26.58
N TYR A 312 -2.46 7.23 26.36
CA TYR A 312 -1.26 6.44 26.67
C TYR A 312 -0.51 6.91 27.92
N GLU A 313 -0.37 8.22 28.12
CA GLU A 313 0.40 8.77 29.24
C GLU A 313 -0.47 8.94 30.49
N TYR A 314 -1.73 9.35 30.31
CA TYR A 314 -2.64 9.64 31.42
C TYR A 314 -3.68 8.54 31.69
N ASP A 315 -3.82 7.58 30.78
CA ASP A 315 -4.80 6.48 30.89
C ASP A 315 -6.26 6.97 30.99
N GLN A 316 -6.56 8.13 30.40
CA GLN A 316 -7.85 8.84 30.44
C GLN A 316 -8.58 8.69 29.10
N LEU A 317 -9.20 7.52 28.90
CA LEU A 317 -9.82 7.17 27.62
C LEU A 317 -11.02 8.04 27.23
N SER A 318 -11.84 8.47 28.19
CA SER A 318 -13.00 9.32 27.90
C SER A 318 -12.56 10.66 27.32
N GLU A 319 -11.59 11.31 27.96
CA GLU A 319 -11.00 12.56 27.48
C GLU A 319 -10.23 12.35 26.16
N ALA A 320 -9.49 11.24 26.02
CA ALA A 320 -8.83 10.90 24.76
C ALA A 320 -9.83 10.82 23.60
N LYS A 321 -10.98 10.19 23.85
CA LYS A 321 -12.07 10.07 22.87
C LYS A 321 -12.60 11.45 22.46
N GLU A 322 -12.80 12.37 23.39
CA GLU A 322 -13.24 13.74 23.08
C GLU A 322 -12.26 14.43 22.12
N PHE A 323 -10.96 14.31 22.36
CA PHE A 323 -9.95 14.87 21.48
C PHE A 323 -9.93 14.22 20.08
N TYR A 324 -10.07 12.90 20.00
CA TYR A 324 -10.18 12.21 18.72
C TYR A 324 -11.45 12.60 17.95
N ASP A 325 -12.59 12.70 18.63
CA ASP A 325 -13.84 13.14 18.01
C ASP A 325 -13.69 14.54 17.41
N GLU A 326 -13.06 15.47 18.13
CA GLU A 326 -12.76 16.81 17.61
C GLU A 326 -11.79 16.78 16.42
N ALA A 327 -10.77 15.91 16.44
CA ALA A 327 -9.91 15.72 15.28
C ALA A 327 -10.70 15.19 14.06
N VAL A 328 -11.68 14.31 14.25
CA VAL A 328 -12.57 13.83 13.18
C VAL A 328 -13.46 14.95 12.64
N THR A 329 -14.01 15.82 13.51
CA THR A 329 -14.87 16.94 13.07
C THR A 329 -14.12 17.93 12.18
N LEU A 330 -12.81 18.10 12.42
CA LEU A 330 -11.94 19.00 11.66
C LEU A 330 -11.61 18.48 10.25
N GLY A 331 -11.59 17.16 10.06
CA GLY A 331 -11.25 16.55 8.76
C GLY A 331 -11.27 15.03 8.71
N LYS A 332 -12.46 14.39 8.78
CA LYS A 332 -12.62 12.92 8.74
C LYS A 332 -11.86 12.20 7.61
N SER A 333 -11.81 12.76 6.39
CA SER A 333 -11.19 12.11 5.22
C SER A 333 -9.67 12.26 5.13
N THR A 334 -9.05 13.00 6.05
CA THR A 334 -7.58 13.12 6.13
C THR A 334 -7.01 11.90 6.84
N ASP A 335 -5.72 11.60 6.63
CA ASP A 335 -5.04 10.48 7.30
C ASP A 335 -5.17 10.58 8.83
N VAL A 336 -4.92 11.76 9.39
CA VAL A 336 -5.10 12.04 10.83
C VAL A 336 -6.56 11.84 11.26
N GLY A 337 -7.52 12.28 10.44
CA GLY A 337 -8.94 12.10 10.71
C GLY A 337 -9.37 10.64 10.72
N GLN A 338 -8.81 9.80 9.84
CA GLN A 338 -9.09 8.36 9.82
C GLN A 338 -8.47 7.65 11.03
N MET A 339 -7.22 7.99 11.37
CA MET A 339 -6.58 7.47 12.58
C MET A 339 -7.35 7.87 13.85
N ALA A 340 -7.80 9.12 13.94
CA ALA A 340 -8.62 9.60 15.05
C ALA A 340 -9.98 8.87 15.10
N LEU A 341 -10.63 8.67 13.95
CA LEU A 341 -11.90 7.95 13.86
C LEU A 341 -11.78 6.52 14.36
N GLN A 342 -10.74 5.80 13.93
CA GLN A 342 -10.47 4.44 14.37
C GLN A 342 -10.30 4.39 15.89
N ARG A 343 -9.45 5.27 16.46
CA ARG A 343 -9.22 5.31 17.91
C ARG A 343 -10.47 5.69 18.69
N SER A 344 -11.22 6.70 18.23
CA SER A 344 -12.50 7.09 18.86
C SER A 344 -13.53 5.96 18.81
N SER A 345 -13.63 5.25 17.68
CA SER A 345 -14.50 4.09 17.51
C SER A 345 -14.13 2.97 18.46
N ASN A 346 -12.83 2.65 18.56
CA ASN A 346 -12.32 1.62 19.46
C ASN A 346 -12.65 1.93 20.92
N ILE A 347 -12.45 3.19 21.35
CA ILE A 347 -12.84 3.61 22.71
C ILE A 347 -14.37 3.56 22.89
N GLY A 348 -15.15 3.93 21.86
CA GLY A 348 -16.61 3.80 21.91
C GLY A 348 -17.09 2.35 22.07
N LYS A 349 -16.47 1.40 21.34
CA LYS A 349 -16.75 -0.04 21.47
C LYS A 349 -16.40 -0.54 22.87
N LEU A 350 -15.29 -0.07 23.45
CA LEU A 350 -14.91 -0.39 24.84
C LEU A 350 -16.03 -0.01 25.82
N GLU A 351 -16.57 1.21 25.72
CA GLU A 351 -17.65 1.69 26.57
C GLU A 351 -18.97 0.94 26.37
N GLU A 352 -19.22 0.44 25.16
CA GLU A 352 -20.38 -0.39 24.84
C GLU A 352 -20.27 -1.77 25.48
N TYR A 353 -19.13 -2.45 25.30
CA TYR A 353 -18.89 -3.76 25.90
C TYR A 353 -18.95 -3.72 27.42
N ALA A 354 -18.32 -2.72 28.04
CA ALA A 354 -18.35 -2.56 29.49
C ALA A 354 -19.79 -2.40 30.03
N ARG A 355 -20.68 -1.71 29.29
CA ARG A 355 -22.09 -1.54 29.68
C ARG A 355 -22.91 -2.82 29.52
N THR A 356 -22.73 -3.56 28.44
CA THR A 356 -23.52 -4.76 28.15
C THR A 356 -23.30 -5.87 29.19
N ILE A 357 -22.10 -5.97 29.77
CA ILE A 357 -21.78 -6.93 30.84
C ILE A 357 -22.60 -6.66 32.12
N GLU A 358 -22.98 -5.41 32.41
CA GLU A 358 -23.68 -5.05 33.64
C GLU A 358 -25.20 -5.36 33.61
N THR A 359 -25.81 -5.57 32.44
CA THR A 359 -27.27 -5.39 32.30
C THR A 359 -28.19 -6.62 32.24
N ASP A 360 -27.74 -7.87 32.19
CA ASP A 360 -28.68 -9.00 32.07
C ASP A 360 -28.42 -10.17 33.03
N THR A 361 -29.12 -10.18 34.17
CA THR A 361 -29.27 -11.39 35.00
C THR A 361 -30.61 -12.07 34.74
N ILE A 362 -30.71 -12.80 33.62
CA ILE A 362 -31.60 -13.96 33.47
C ILE A 362 -30.75 -15.06 32.83
N THR A 363 -30.23 -15.97 33.66
CA THR A 363 -29.25 -16.99 33.29
C THR A 363 -29.84 -18.09 32.40
N THR A 364 -29.91 -17.84 31.10
CA THR A 364 -29.90 -18.88 30.08
C THR A 364 -28.45 -19.23 29.72
N LYS A 365 -28.22 -20.39 29.09
CA LYS A 365 -26.88 -20.79 28.66
C LYS A 365 -26.37 -19.85 27.56
N GLU A 366 -27.27 -19.46 26.68
CA GLU A 366 -27.03 -18.53 25.59
C GLU A 366 -26.59 -17.15 26.10
N ALA A 367 -27.23 -16.63 27.16
CA ALA A 367 -26.84 -15.34 27.75
C ALA A 367 -25.45 -15.40 28.41
N ILE A 368 -25.08 -16.54 29.01
CA ILE A 368 -23.73 -16.76 29.55
C ILE A 368 -22.70 -16.77 28.42
N ASP A 369 -23.00 -17.45 27.31
CA ASP A 369 -22.10 -17.55 26.16
C ASP A 369 -21.93 -16.18 25.47
N GLU A 370 -23.00 -15.40 25.34
CA GLU A 370 -22.97 -14.05 24.79
C GLU A 370 -22.15 -13.10 25.67
N ALA A 371 -22.41 -13.07 26.98
CA ALA A 371 -21.66 -12.22 27.91
C ALA A 371 -20.15 -12.57 27.94
N ALA A 372 -19.82 -13.87 27.95
CA ALA A 372 -18.44 -14.33 27.88
C ALA A 372 -17.77 -13.93 26.55
N PHE A 373 -18.49 -13.98 25.44
CA PHE A 373 -17.96 -13.58 24.15
C PHE A 373 -17.70 -12.06 24.07
N ILE A 374 -18.60 -11.23 24.61
CA ILE A 374 -18.37 -9.78 24.71
C ILE A 374 -17.13 -9.49 25.57
N GLN A 375 -16.96 -10.21 26.68
CA GLN A 375 -15.77 -10.11 27.53
C GLN A 375 -14.48 -10.51 26.78
N TYR A 376 -14.56 -11.51 25.89
CA TYR A 376 -13.42 -11.93 25.06
C TYR A 376 -13.03 -10.81 24.09
N GLN A 377 -14.02 -10.25 23.38
CA GLN A 377 -13.82 -9.15 22.44
C GLN A 377 -13.27 -7.90 23.12
N LEU A 378 -13.73 -7.60 24.34
CA LEU A 378 -13.20 -6.53 25.17
C LEU A 378 -11.69 -6.71 25.43
N SER A 379 -11.28 -7.93 25.79
CA SER A 379 -9.86 -8.25 26.00
C SER A 379 -9.04 -8.12 24.71
N GLU A 380 -9.52 -8.63 23.57
CA GLU A 380 -8.81 -8.51 22.29
C GLU A 380 -8.66 -7.06 21.83
N LEU A 381 -9.70 -6.24 21.97
CA LEU A 381 -9.65 -4.80 21.68
C LEU A 381 -8.59 -4.10 22.55
N LEU A 382 -8.54 -4.44 23.84
CA LEU A 382 -7.52 -3.89 24.74
C LEU A 382 -6.10 -4.31 24.31
N TRP A 383 -5.93 -5.55 23.87
CA TRP A 383 -4.63 -6.11 23.47
C TRP A 383 -4.14 -5.53 22.14
N PHE A 384 -4.92 -5.68 21.07
CA PHE A 384 -4.48 -5.38 19.71
C PHE A 384 -4.64 -3.91 19.32
N ASP A 385 -5.72 -3.28 19.76
CA ASP A 385 -6.12 -1.96 19.25
C ASP A 385 -5.77 -0.80 20.19
N LEU A 386 -5.87 -1.04 21.50
CA LEU A 386 -5.63 0.01 22.51
C LEU A 386 -4.23 -0.07 23.14
N ASN A 387 -3.46 -1.11 22.86
CA ASN A 387 -2.13 -1.38 23.43
C ASN A 387 -2.14 -1.31 24.98
N LYS A 388 -3.11 -2.00 25.58
CA LYS A 388 -3.28 -2.15 27.04
C LYS A 388 -3.16 -3.62 27.45
N PRO A 389 -1.97 -4.24 27.29
CA PRO A 389 -1.80 -5.68 27.44
C PRO A 389 -2.09 -6.19 28.86
N ASP A 390 -1.71 -5.44 29.90
CA ASP A 390 -1.98 -5.83 31.29
C ASP A 390 -3.48 -5.88 31.60
N THR A 391 -4.22 -4.85 31.18
CA THR A 391 -5.68 -4.80 31.32
C THR A 391 -6.34 -5.90 30.51
N ALA A 392 -5.89 -6.13 29.26
CA ALA A 392 -6.40 -7.20 28.42
C ALA A 392 -6.24 -8.58 29.09
N ILE A 393 -5.07 -8.87 29.67
CA ILE A 393 -4.81 -10.11 30.42
C ILE A 393 -5.77 -10.26 31.61
N LEU A 394 -6.02 -9.18 32.36
CA LEU A 394 -6.97 -9.20 33.48
C LEU A 394 -8.40 -9.48 33.03
N GLU A 395 -8.85 -8.84 31.94
CA GLU A 395 -10.18 -9.08 31.37
C GLU A 395 -10.33 -10.51 30.84
N MET A 396 -9.27 -11.08 30.26
CA MET A 396 -9.26 -12.48 29.80
C MET A 396 -9.29 -13.45 30.99
N GLN A 397 -8.55 -13.15 32.05
CA GLN A 397 -8.58 -13.93 33.30
C GLN A 397 -9.98 -13.90 33.94
N TYR A 398 -10.60 -12.71 34.01
CA TYR A 398 -11.96 -12.55 34.51
C TYR A 398 -12.98 -13.36 33.71
N LEU A 399 -12.84 -13.41 32.38
CA LEU A 399 -13.66 -14.26 31.52
C LEU A 399 -13.60 -15.72 31.96
N ILE A 400 -12.40 -16.27 32.07
CA ILE A 400 -12.16 -17.68 32.38
C ILE A 400 -12.71 -18.03 33.77
N ASP A 401 -12.53 -17.14 34.75
CA ASP A 401 -12.96 -17.38 36.12
C ASP A 401 -14.48 -17.26 36.30
N SER A 402 -15.10 -16.24 35.68
CA SER A 402 -16.52 -15.92 35.86
C SER A 402 -17.43 -16.70 34.91
N PHE A 403 -16.94 -17.04 33.72
CA PHE A 403 -17.69 -17.71 32.66
C PHE A 403 -17.10 -19.07 32.29
N SER A 404 -16.61 -19.82 33.28
CA SER A 404 -15.97 -21.14 33.09
C SER A 404 -16.82 -22.18 32.34
N THR A 405 -18.14 -22.00 32.23
CA THR A 405 -18.99 -22.91 31.43
C THR A 405 -19.21 -22.44 30.00
N ALA A 406 -18.76 -21.24 29.64
CA ALA A 406 -18.99 -20.64 28.35
C ALA A 406 -18.28 -21.39 27.22
N TYR A 407 -18.88 -21.40 26.02
CA TYR A 407 -18.30 -22.04 24.84
C TYR A 407 -16.93 -21.44 24.48
N VAL A 408 -16.76 -20.13 24.65
CA VAL A 408 -15.51 -19.40 24.35
C VAL A 408 -14.42 -19.59 25.43
N ALA A 409 -14.74 -20.12 26.61
CA ALA A 409 -13.79 -20.22 27.72
C ALA A 409 -12.50 -20.99 27.38
N PRO A 410 -12.53 -22.14 26.66
CA PRO A 410 -11.30 -22.84 26.27
C PRO A 410 -10.46 -22.02 25.28
N LYS A 411 -11.09 -21.31 24.32
CA LYS A 411 -10.40 -20.38 23.41
C LYS A 411 -9.73 -19.24 24.20
N ALA A 412 -10.45 -18.67 25.17
CA ALA A 412 -9.92 -17.64 26.07
C ALA A 412 -8.68 -18.12 26.85
N MET A 413 -8.65 -19.38 27.28
CA MET A 413 -7.47 -19.95 27.94
C MET A 413 -6.26 -20.06 27.01
N ILE A 414 -6.47 -20.37 25.73
CA ILE A 414 -5.38 -20.37 24.72
C ILE A 414 -4.87 -18.95 24.51
N SER A 415 -5.77 -18.00 24.26
CA SER A 415 -5.40 -16.59 24.08
C SER A 415 -4.66 -16.05 25.31
N LEU A 416 -5.14 -16.31 26.53
CA LEU A 416 -4.45 -15.90 27.76
C LEU A 416 -3.05 -16.52 27.88
N SER A 417 -2.90 -17.81 27.52
CA SER A 417 -1.60 -18.48 27.51
C SER A 417 -0.61 -17.76 26.58
N GLN A 418 -1.04 -17.43 25.36
CA GLN A 418 -0.24 -16.68 24.39
C GLN A 418 0.08 -15.27 24.90
N MET A 419 -0.90 -14.54 25.43
CA MET A 419 -0.70 -13.20 25.98
C MET A 419 0.34 -13.19 27.12
N ILE A 420 0.30 -14.17 28.02
CA ILE A 420 1.30 -14.31 29.10
C ILE A 420 2.67 -14.66 28.54
N ARG A 421 2.75 -15.53 27.51
CA ARG A 421 4.02 -15.86 26.84
C ARG A 421 4.65 -14.63 26.19
N GLU A 422 3.86 -13.85 25.48
CA GLU A 422 4.34 -12.70 24.71
C GLU A 422 4.68 -11.51 25.59
N HIS A 423 3.78 -11.10 26.49
CA HIS A 423 3.95 -9.88 27.27
C HIS A 423 4.73 -10.09 28.56
N GLN A 424 4.55 -11.23 29.24
CA GLN A 424 5.19 -11.50 30.53
C GLN A 424 6.41 -12.43 30.42
N SER A 425 6.62 -13.08 29.28
CA SER A 425 7.67 -14.09 29.08
C SER A 425 7.60 -15.26 30.08
N ASP A 426 6.44 -15.52 30.69
CA ASP A 426 6.25 -16.62 31.66
C ASP A 426 5.65 -17.85 30.99
N SER A 427 6.51 -18.68 30.40
CA SER A 427 6.08 -19.92 29.74
C SER A 427 5.50 -20.95 30.70
N ILE A 428 5.88 -20.92 31.99
CA ILE A 428 5.41 -21.91 32.98
C ILE A 428 3.95 -21.59 33.35
N ALA A 429 3.66 -20.33 33.64
CA ALA A 429 2.29 -19.89 33.90
C ALA A 429 1.39 -20.15 32.68
N ALA A 430 1.89 -19.81 31.49
CA ALA A 430 1.18 -20.05 30.24
C ALA A 430 0.86 -21.53 29.97
N ASP A 431 1.83 -22.42 30.19
CA ASP A 431 1.63 -23.86 30.04
C ASP A 431 0.65 -24.41 31.08
N SER A 432 0.74 -23.93 32.32
CA SER A 432 -0.18 -24.34 33.38
C SER A 432 -1.64 -24.04 33.02
N ILE A 433 -1.91 -22.95 32.30
CA ILE A 433 -3.25 -22.62 31.82
C ILE A 433 -3.73 -23.66 30.80
N LEU A 434 -2.91 -23.99 29.80
CA LEU A 434 -3.28 -24.97 28.78
C LEU A 434 -3.44 -26.38 29.36
N TYR A 435 -2.58 -26.80 30.29
CA TYR A 435 -2.79 -28.06 31.00
C TYR A 435 -4.11 -28.08 31.76
N SER A 436 -4.49 -26.97 32.43
CA SER A 436 -5.79 -26.85 33.07
C SER A 436 -6.94 -26.86 32.06
N MET A 437 -6.75 -26.34 30.85
CA MET A 437 -7.75 -26.37 29.79
C MET A 437 -8.01 -27.80 29.32
N LEU A 438 -6.95 -28.57 29.04
CA LEU A 438 -7.06 -29.97 28.64
C LEU A 438 -7.80 -30.80 29.70
N GLU A 439 -7.57 -30.53 30.99
CA GLU A 439 -8.25 -31.22 32.10
C GLU A 439 -9.73 -30.81 32.25
N ARG A 440 -10.03 -29.50 32.16
CA ARG A 440 -11.38 -28.96 32.39
C ARG A 440 -12.32 -29.13 31.20
N TYR A 441 -11.79 -29.11 29.98
CA TYR A 441 -12.56 -29.11 28.74
C TYR A 441 -12.14 -30.23 27.77
N PRO A 442 -12.11 -31.50 28.21
CA PRO A 442 -11.51 -32.61 27.45
C PRO A 442 -12.23 -32.95 26.13
N THR A 443 -13.40 -32.35 25.88
CA THR A 443 -14.20 -32.54 24.66
C THR A 443 -14.40 -31.23 23.88
N SER A 444 -13.58 -30.21 24.15
CA SER A 444 -13.65 -28.93 23.46
C SER A 444 -13.09 -29.03 22.03
N ASP A 445 -13.69 -28.30 21.10
CA ASP A 445 -13.21 -28.18 19.72
C ASP A 445 -11.82 -27.50 19.63
N TYR A 446 -11.39 -26.82 20.71
CA TYR A 446 -10.12 -26.09 20.80
C TYR A 446 -8.96 -26.94 21.33
N ILE A 447 -9.19 -28.21 21.69
CA ILE A 447 -8.14 -29.11 22.21
C ILE A 447 -6.92 -29.22 21.27
N PRO A 448 -7.07 -29.38 19.94
CA PRO A 448 -5.91 -29.56 19.07
C PRO A 448 -4.95 -28.37 19.10
N GLU A 449 -5.49 -27.15 19.13
CA GLU A 449 -4.72 -25.92 19.20
C GLU A 449 -3.92 -25.84 20.52
N ALA A 450 -4.54 -26.22 21.64
CA ALA A 450 -3.84 -26.29 22.93
C ALA A 450 -2.72 -27.33 22.95
N LEU A 451 -2.92 -28.50 22.30
CA LEU A 451 -1.89 -29.53 22.18
C LEU A 451 -0.72 -29.09 21.31
N GLU A 452 -1.00 -28.37 20.22
CA GLU A 452 0.02 -27.78 19.35
C GLU A 452 0.89 -26.78 20.11
N VAL A 453 0.27 -25.84 20.84
CA VAL A 453 1.02 -24.85 21.64
C VAL A 453 1.87 -25.52 22.72
N LEU A 454 1.39 -26.61 23.32
CA LEU A 454 2.13 -27.41 24.31
C LEU A 454 3.18 -28.36 23.70
N SER A 455 3.27 -28.46 22.37
CA SER A 455 4.10 -29.46 21.68
C SER A 455 3.78 -30.91 22.12
N LEU A 456 2.50 -31.20 22.31
CA LEU A 456 1.99 -32.52 22.72
C LEU A 456 1.32 -33.31 21.59
N THR A 457 1.35 -32.80 20.36
CA THR A 457 0.90 -33.52 19.16
C THR A 457 1.64 -34.86 19.01
N GLY A 458 0.91 -35.92 18.63
CA GLY A 458 1.43 -37.28 18.52
C GLY A 458 1.77 -38.00 19.84
N THR A 459 1.51 -37.37 20.99
CA THR A 459 1.73 -38.02 22.30
C THR A 459 0.52 -38.86 22.73
N ALA A 460 0.64 -39.56 23.87
CA ALA A 460 -0.49 -40.26 24.48
C ALA A 460 -1.66 -39.31 24.85
N ALA A 461 -1.36 -38.03 25.13
CA ALA A 461 -2.39 -37.03 25.36
C ALA A 461 -3.18 -36.75 24.08
N ASP A 462 -2.49 -36.60 22.95
CA ASP A 462 -3.09 -36.40 21.62
C ASP A 462 -4.01 -37.57 21.22
N THR A 463 -3.51 -38.81 21.36
CA THR A 463 -4.31 -40.02 21.12
C THR A 463 -5.53 -40.11 22.06
N GLY A 464 -5.35 -39.79 23.34
CA GLY A 464 -6.43 -39.81 24.32
C GLY A 464 -7.56 -38.83 24.03
N HIS A 465 -7.26 -37.63 23.52
CA HIS A 465 -8.28 -36.66 23.12
C HIS A 465 -8.94 -37.05 21.80
N ALA A 466 -8.19 -37.55 20.81
CA ALA A 466 -8.74 -38.10 19.58
C ALA A 466 -9.78 -39.21 19.85
N ALA A 467 -9.56 -40.04 20.88
CA ALA A 467 -10.51 -41.07 21.31
C ALA A 467 -11.86 -40.48 21.76
N ALA A 468 -11.87 -39.29 22.35
CA ALA A 468 -13.10 -38.61 22.76
C ALA A 468 -13.92 -38.12 21.56
N PHE A 469 -13.25 -37.53 20.55
CA PHE A 469 -13.88 -37.17 19.27
C PHE A 469 -14.41 -38.42 18.56
N LEU A 470 -13.64 -39.51 18.56
CA LEU A 470 -14.04 -40.78 17.96
C LEU A 470 -15.33 -41.30 18.59
N LYS A 471 -15.39 -41.36 19.92
CA LYS A 471 -16.57 -41.80 20.65
C LYS A 471 -17.81 -40.96 20.33
N LYS A 472 -17.63 -39.64 20.16
CA LYS A 472 -18.73 -38.73 19.80
C LYS A 472 -19.18 -38.92 18.35
N ALA A 473 -18.25 -39.17 17.43
CA ALA A 473 -18.56 -39.55 16.06
C ALA A 473 -19.39 -40.84 16.02
N GLU A 474 -18.99 -41.85 16.78
CA GLU A 474 -19.68 -43.14 16.88
C GLU A 474 -21.08 -43.01 17.52
N SER A 475 -21.24 -42.18 18.57
CA SER A 475 -22.56 -41.96 19.17
C SER A 475 -23.53 -41.27 18.21
N PHE A 476 -23.06 -40.27 17.45
CA PHE A 476 -23.90 -39.64 16.43
C PHE A 476 -24.33 -40.63 15.34
N LEU A 477 -23.44 -41.56 14.97
CA LEU A 477 -23.71 -42.56 13.96
C LEU A 477 -24.72 -43.62 14.44
N VAL A 478 -24.54 -44.15 15.64
CA VAL A 478 -25.28 -45.31 16.15
C VAL A 478 -26.55 -44.91 16.89
N ASP A 479 -26.46 -43.94 17.79
CA ASP A 479 -27.54 -43.62 18.73
C ASP A 479 -28.48 -42.54 18.17
N GLU A 480 -27.92 -41.51 17.55
CA GLU A 480 -28.67 -40.34 17.06
C GLU A 480 -29.01 -40.40 15.56
N GLN A 481 -28.29 -41.24 14.80
CA GLN A 481 -28.37 -41.34 13.34
C GLN A 481 -28.11 -40.01 12.62
N ASN A 482 -27.27 -39.15 13.20
CA ASN A 482 -26.86 -37.87 12.63
C ASN A 482 -25.53 -38.01 11.89
N ILE A 483 -25.61 -38.43 10.62
CA ILE A 483 -24.46 -38.78 9.80
C ILE A 483 -23.54 -37.59 9.55
N ASP A 484 -24.09 -36.39 9.35
CA ASP A 484 -23.29 -35.19 9.10
C ASP A 484 -22.47 -34.79 10.33
N SER A 485 -23.04 -34.94 11.53
CA SER A 485 -22.30 -34.72 12.77
C SER A 485 -21.23 -35.78 12.98
N ALA A 486 -21.55 -37.06 12.76
CA ALA A 486 -20.54 -38.13 12.82
C ALA A 486 -19.36 -37.84 11.87
N ARG A 487 -19.64 -37.45 10.62
CA ARG A 487 -18.62 -37.08 9.63
C ARG A 487 -17.75 -35.92 10.11
N ALA A 488 -18.35 -34.85 10.64
CA ALA A 488 -17.60 -33.70 11.13
C ALA A 488 -16.60 -34.09 12.25
N TYR A 489 -17.01 -34.94 13.19
CA TYR A 489 -16.14 -35.41 14.27
C TYR A 489 -15.03 -36.34 13.78
N TYR A 490 -15.30 -37.22 12.81
CA TYR A 490 -14.23 -37.99 12.16
C TYR A 490 -13.25 -37.09 11.39
N GLN A 491 -13.74 -36.05 10.72
CA GLN A 491 -12.91 -35.11 9.98
C GLN A 491 -11.96 -34.34 10.92
N ILE A 492 -12.40 -33.95 12.12
CA ILE A 492 -11.53 -33.32 13.12
C ILE A 492 -10.33 -34.22 13.46
N ILE A 493 -10.54 -35.52 13.62
CA ILE A 493 -9.46 -36.48 13.91
C ILE A 493 -8.47 -36.52 12.74
N VAL A 494 -8.97 -36.59 11.50
CA VAL A 494 -8.12 -36.66 10.30
C VAL A 494 -7.32 -35.37 10.08
N ASP A 495 -7.94 -34.22 10.30
CA ASP A 495 -7.32 -32.93 10.01
C ASP A 495 -6.32 -32.49 11.10
N ARG A 496 -6.51 -32.94 12.34
CA ARG A 496 -5.83 -32.36 13.51
C ARG A 496 -5.09 -33.36 14.40
N PHE A 497 -5.29 -34.65 14.20
CA PHE A 497 -4.68 -35.71 15.01
C PHE A 497 -3.99 -36.75 14.11
N GLU A 498 -3.15 -36.29 13.17
CA GLU A 498 -2.51 -37.16 12.16
C GLU A 498 -1.61 -38.25 12.75
N ASP A 499 -1.02 -37.98 13.91
CA ASP A 499 -0.13 -38.91 14.63
C ASP A 499 -0.86 -39.78 15.66
N SER A 500 -2.18 -39.61 15.83
CA SER A 500 -3.00 -40.39 16.75
C SER A 500 -3.24 -41.82 16.25
N GLU A 501 -3.36 -42.78 17.17
CA GLU A 501 -3.80 -44.15 16.85
C GLU A 501 -5.21 -44.19 16.20
N HIS A 502 -6.00 -43.12 16.36
CA HIS A 502 -7.35 -42.99 15.81
C HIS A 502 -7.41 -42.32 14.43
N TYR A 503 -6.28 -41.85 13.89
CA TYR A 503 -6.20 -41.24 12.56
C TYR A 503 -6.68 -42.18 11.45
N LEU A 504 -6.09 -43.37 11.35
CA LEU A 504 -6.42 -44.34 10.31
C LEU A 504 -7.87 -44.85 10.43
N PRO A 505 -8.37 -45.22 11.62
CA PRO A 505 -9.78 -45.56 11.81
C PRO A 505 -10.74 -44.44 11.36
N ALA A 506 -10.45 -43.18 11.72
CA ALA A 506 -11.31 -42.06 11.37
C ALA A 506 -11.33 -41.80 9.86
N ARG A 507 -10.16 -41.81 9.19
CA ARG A 507 -10.07 -41.64 7.74
C ARG A 507 -10.78 -42.77 6.99
N PHE A 508 -10.65 -44.01 7.46
CA PHE A 508 -11.40 -45.13 6.92
C PHE A 508 -12.93 -44.96 7.12
N ALA A 509 -13.35 -44.51 8.30
CA ALA A 509 -14.75 -44.29 8.63
C ALA A 509 -15.39 -43.21 7.74
N LEU A 510 -14.66 -42.14 7.38
CA LEU A 510 -15.16 -41.12 6.44
C LEU A 510 -15.51 -41.72 5.06
N ILE A 511 -14.62 -42.56 4.51
CA ILE A 511 -14.86 -43.25 3.23
C ILE A 511 -16.07 -44.19 3.35
N TRP A 512 -16.16 -44.91 4.47
CA TRP A 512 -17.29 -45.79 4.77
C TRP A 512 -18.62 -45.04 4.89
N LEU A 513 -18.64 -43.86 5.51
CA LEU A 513 -19.84 -43.03 5.60
C LEU A 513 -20.31 -42.55 4.23
N THR A 514 -19.39 -42.17 3.34
CA THR A 514 -19.72 -41.80 1.96
C THR A 514 -20.27 -42.99 1.18
N GLU A 515 -19.69 -44.20 1.34
CA GLU A 515 -20.19 -45.45 0.75
C GLU A 515 -21.63 -45.76 1.19
N MET A 516 -21.92 -45.62 2.47
CA MET A 516 -23.18 -46.09 3.06
C MET A 516 -24.34 -45.09 2.93
N TYR A 517 -24.05 -43.80 2.99
CA TYR A 517 -25.11 -42.78 3.19
C TYR A 517 -25.18 -41.70 2.11
N GLU A 518 -24.07 -41.35 1.45
CA GLU A 518 -24.07 -40.27 0.45
C GLU A 518 -24.22 -40.80 -0.98
N ASN A 519 -23.32 -41.68 -1.40
CA ASN A 519 -23.17 -42.10 -2.78
C ASN A 519 -23.01 -43.63 -2.92
N PRO A 520 -23.99 -44.43 -2.45
CA PRO A 520 -23.91 -45.88 -2.53
C PRO A 520 -23.81 -46.35 -4.00
N GLY A 521 -22.66 -46.94 -4.34
CA GLY A 521 -22.35 -47.46 -5.68
C GLY A 521 -21.66 -46.48 -6.63
N ASP A 522 -21.26 -45.29 -6.16
CA ASP A 522 -20.43 -44.37 -6.94
C ASP A 522 -19.00 -44.90 -7.10
N SER A 523 -18.44 -44.72 -8.29
CA SER A 523 -17.06 -45.08 -8.61
C SER A 523 -16.03 -44.24 -7.84
N SER A 524 -16.40 -43.05 -7.35
CA SER A 524 -15.53 -42.21 -6.51
C SER A 524 -15.13 -42.91 -5.20
N VAL A 525 -16.04 -43.68 -4.59
CA VAL A 525 -15.80 -44.46 -3.36
C VAL A 525 -14.78 -45.58 -3.59
N TYR A 526 -14.83 -46.22 -4.76
CA TYR A 526 -13.81 -47.21 -5.16
C TYR A 526 -12.42 -46.59 -5.16
N PHE A 527 -12.25 -45.42 -5.79
CA PHE A 527 -10.95 -44.75 -5.83
C PHE A 527 -10.49 -44.32 -4.44
N ALA A 528 -11.40 -43.88 -3.57
CA ALA A 528 -11.06 -43.51 -2.19
C ALA A 528 -10.53 -44.70 -1.37
N TYR A 529 -11.12 -45.89 -1.50
CA TYR A 529 -10.60 -47.10 -0.83
C TYR A 529 -9.26 -47.57 -1.40
N VAL A 530 -9.06 -47.47 -2.72
CA VAL A 530 -7.77 -47.77 -3.36
C VAL A 530 -6.69 -46.81 -2.84
N GLU A 531 -6.96 -45.51 -2.85
CA GLU A 531 -6.03 -44.50 -2.37
C GLU A 531 -5.68 -44.70 -0.89
N PHE A 532 -6.66 -45.03 -0.05
CA PHE A 532 -6.43 -45.34 1.36
C PHE A 532 -5.51 -46.56 1.53
N ALA A 533 -5.79 -47.65 0.81
CA ALA A 533 -4.98 -48.87 0.90
C ALA A 533 -3.54 -48.67 0.41
N ASP A 534 -3.36 -47.90 -0.67
CA ASP A 534 -2.07 -47.57 -1.25
C ASP A 534 -1.26 -46.64 -0.34
N SER A 535 -1.94 -45.72 0.35
CA SER A 535 -1.31 -44.78 1.29
C SER A 535 -0.88 -45.43 2.60
N PHE A 536 -1.58 -46.50 3.04
CA PHE A 536 -1.34 -47.17 4.33
C PHE A 536 -1.12 -48.69 4.20
N PRO A 537 -0.17 -49.13 3.36
CA PRO A 537 -0.01 -50.54 3.03
C PRO A 537 0.39 -51.38 4.25
N GLY A 538 -0.20 -52.57 4.37
CA GLY A 538 0.12 -53.53 5.42
C GLY A 538 -0.65 -53.36 6.74
N THR A 539 -1.57 -52.39 6.83
CA THR A 539 -2.50 -52.25 7.96
C THR A 539 -3.71 -53.17 7.81
N GLU A 540 -4.38 -53.50 8.92
CA GLU A 540 -5.63 -54.26 8.90
C GLU A 540 -6.74 -53.50 8.14
N LEU A 541 -6.82 -52.18 8.34
CA LEU A 541 -7.77 -51.32 7.63
C LEU A 541 -7.47 -51.21 6.13
N ALA A 542 -6.21 -51.23 5.70
CA ALA A 542 -5.88 -51.29 4.27
C ALA A 542 -6.32 -52.63 3.65
N SER A 543 -6.20 -53.72 4.40
CA SER A 543 -6.69 -55.04 3.94
C SER A 543 -8.21 -55.05 3.80
N GLU A 544 -8.92 -54.43 4.73
CA GLU A 544 -10.37 -54.23 4.66
C GLU A 544 -10.78 -53.30 3.52
N ALA A 545 -10.04 -52.19 3.29
CA ALA A 545 -10.26 -51.28 2.16
C ALA A 545 -10.14 -52.04 0.83
N ILE A 546 -9.09 -52.85 0.66
CA ILE A 546 -8.91 -53.71 -0.52
C ILE A 546 -10.07 -54.69 -0.65
N ALA A 547 -10.52 -55.33 0.44
CA ALA A 547 -11.65 -56.26 0.39
C ALA A 547 -12.94 -55.58 -0.11
N ARG A 548 -13.16 -54.31 0.24
CA ARG A 548 -14.30 -53.51 -0.24
C ARG A 548 -14.22 -53.13 -1.72
N THR A 549 -13.02 -53.08 -2.30
CA THR A 549 -12.86 -52.89 -3.76
C THR A 549 -13.24 -54.13 -4.59
N HIS A 550 -13.37 -55.31 -3.96
CA HIS A 550 -13.67 -56.58 -4.65
C HIS A 550 -15.18 -56.85 -4.83
N TYR A 551 -16.04 -55.89 -4.51
CA TYR A 551 -17.47 -55.95 -4.82
C TYR A 551 -17.77 -55.29 -6.18
N SER A 552 -18.07 -56.11 -7.20
CA SER A 552 -18.41 -55.64 -8.55
C SER A 552 -19.85 -55.11 -8.61
N PRO A 553 -20.11 -53.83 -8.97
CA PRO A 553 -21.46 -53.38 -9.27
C PRO A 553 -21.94 -54.04 -10.57
N SER A 554 -23.09 -54.74 -10.52
CA SER A 554 -23.71 -55.29 -11.74
C SER A 554 -24.22 -54.15 -12.62
N ARG A 555 -23.47 -53.82 -13.66
CA ARG A 555 -23.83 -52.82 -14.67
C ARG A 555 -24.97 -53.34 -15.55
N LYS A 556 -26.19 -52.83 -15.40
CA LYS A 556 -27.21 -52.89 -16.46
C LYS A 556 -26.95 -51.74 -17.43
N VAL A 557 -26.39 -52.06 -18.59
CA VAL A 557 -26.28 -51.12 -19.71
C VAL A 557 -27.56 -51.19 -20.55
N GLN A 558 -28.18 -50.04 -20.81
CA GLN A 558 -28.87 -49.81 -22.08
C GLN A 558 -28.20 -48.61 -22.80
N PRO A 559 -28.10 -48.65 -24.14
CA PRO A 559 -27.18 -47.81 -24.90
C PRO A 559 -27.85 -46.59 -25.53
N VAL A 560 -27.12 -45.48 -25.68
CA VAL A 560 -27.31 -44.54 -26.79
C VAL A 560 -25.94 -43.98 -27.22
N GLU A 561 -25.67 -44.11 -28.52
CA GLU A 561 -24.56 -43.56 -29.33
C GLU A 561 -24.64 -42.02 -29.42
N GLY A 562 -23.59 -41.22 -29.61
CA GLY A 562 -22.19 -41.50 -29.94
C GLY A 562 -21.36 -40.21 -30.04
N GLU A 563 -20.07 -40.41 -30.36
CA GLU A 563 -19.04 -39.49 -30.89
C GLU A 563 -18.68 -38.28 -30.00
N GLY A 564 -17.54 -38.24 -29.29
CA GLY A 564 -16.15 -38.28 -29.79
C GLY A 564 -15.65 -36.83 -29.86
N ASP A 565 -14.85 -36.32 -28.92
CA ASP A 565 -13.40 -36.54 -28.89
C ASP A 565 -12.76 -36.31 -27.50
N SER A 566 -11.67 -37.04 -27.31
CA SER A 566 -10.82 -37.16 -26.13
C SER A 566 -9.94 -35.94 -25.81
N VAL A 567 -9.69 -35.69 -24.52
CA VAL A 567 -8.37 -35.22 -24.06
C VAL A 567 -7.98 -35.98 -22.79
N SER A 568 -6.80 -36.60 -22.85
CA SER A 568 -6.13 -37.31 -21.75
C SER A 568 -5.54 -36.31 -20.75
N ILE A 569 -5.81 -36.51 -19.46
CA ILE A 569 -5.03 -35.87 -18.38
C ILE A 569 -3.99 -36.90 -17.93
N GLY A 570 -2.74 -36.62 -18.28
CA GLY A 570 -1.57 -37.34 -17.79
C GLY A 570 -1.04 -36.69 -16.52
N ASN A 571 -0.81 -37.55 -15.52
CA ASN A 571 0.08 -37.45 -14.36
C ASN A 571 0.75 -36.08 -14.08
N ILE A 572 0.41 -35.51 -12.93
CA ILE A 572 1.24 -34.51 -12.25
C ILE A 572 2.10 -35.27 -11.24
N ASP A 573 3.40 -35.35 -11.54
CA ASP A 573 4.43 -35.73 -10.57
C ASP A 573 4.67 -34.56 -9.61
N ILE A 574 4.63 -34.87 -8.32
CA ILE A 574 5.06 -34.00 -7.23
C ILE A 574 6.60 -33.94 -7.28
N VAL A 575 7.16 -32.76 -7.51
CA VAL A 575 8.59 -32.51 -7.30
C VAL A 575 8.77 -31.48 -6.19
N SER A 576 9.47 -31.93 -5.16
CA SER A 576 10.05 -31.22 -4.04
C SER A 576 10.86 -29.99 -4.45
N GLY A 577 10.94 -29.02 -3.54
CA GLY A 577 11.35 -27.65 -3.81
C GLY A 577 12.79 -27.40 -4.23
N GLU A 578 12.97 -26.19 -4.79
CA GLU A 578 14.22 -25.44 -4.75
C GLU A 578 13.88 -23.96 -4.52
N VAL A 579 14.61 -23.37 -3.58
CA VAL A 579 14.67 -21.93 -3.29
C VAL A 579 15.46 -21.25 -4.42
N TYR A 580 14.93 -20.18 -5.01
CA TYR A 580 15.70 -19.26 -5.85
C TYR A 580 15.63 -17.85 -5.27
N GLU A 581 16.79 -17.34 -4.86
CA GLU A 581 17.06 -15.92 -4.66
C GLU A 581 17.20 -15.21 -6.02
N GLY A 582 16.63 -14.00 -6.11
CA GLY A 582 17.05 -12.92 -7.00
C GLY A 582 16.72 -13.07 -8.50
N ASP A 583 15.69 -12.38 -8.98
CA ASP A 583 15.84 -11.13 -9.75
C ASP A 583 14.47 -10.60 -10.18
N SER A 584 14.36 -9.28 -10.26
CA SER A 584 13.21 -8.51 -10.72
C SER A 584 12.86 -8.83 -12.17
N LEU A 585 11.77 -9.58 -12.37
CA LEU A 585 11.06 -9.73 -13.64
C LEU A 585 9.58 -9.44 -13.41
N VAL A 586 9.07 -8.42 -14.07
CA VAL A 586 7.63 -8.14 -14.20
C VAL A 586 6.99 -9.36 -14.87
N GLY A 587 6.49 -10.29 -14.04
CA GLY A 587 5.92 -11.56 -14.46
C GLY A 587 4.43 -11.41 -14.77
N TYR A 588 4.00 -11.99 -15.88
CA TYR A 588 2.59 -12.26 -16.16
C TYR A 588 1.96 -13.01 -14.98
N VAL A 589 1.07 -12.33 -14.24
CA VAL A 589 0.26 -12.96 -13.19
C VAL A 589 -0.95 -13.57 -13.88
N ASP A 590 -1.11 -14.89 -13.73
CA ASP A 590 -2.33 -15.60 -14.13
C ASP A 590 -3.56 -14.82 -13.62
N PRO A 591 -4.53 -14.46 -14.47
CA PRO A 591 -5.73 -13.72 -14.04
C PRO A 591 -6.45 -14.37 -12.84
N GLU A 592 -6.42 -15.70 -12.71
CA GLU A 592 -6.98 -16.40 -11.57
C GLU A 592 -6.12 -16.32 -10.30
N ARG A 593 -4.81 -16.05 -10.43
CA ARG A 593 -3.94 -15.71 -9.28
C ARG A 593 -4.04 -14.24 -8.91
N ALA A 594 -4.25 -13.36 -9.89
CA ALA A 594 -4.34 -11.91 -9.68
C ALA A 594 -5.51 -11.54 -8.75
N ILE A 595 -6.61 -12.30 -8.77
CA ILE A 595 -7.74 -12.09 -7.85
C ILE A 595 -7.39 -12.39 -6.39
N TYR A 596 -6.35 -13.19 -6.12
CA TYR A 596 -5.85 -13.50 -4.78
C TYR A 596 -4.73 -12.57 -4.33
N VAL A 597 -4.26 -11.63 -5.15
CA VAL A 597 -3.29 -10.62 -4.71
C VAL A 597 -4.06 -9.49 -4.03
N ASP A 598 -3.74 -9.22 -2.77
CA ASP A 598 -4.35 -8.15 -1.98
C ASP A 598 -3.82 -6.76 -2.37
N PRO A 599 -4.45 -5.65 -1.93
CA PRO A 599 -4.02 -4.29 -2.26
C PRO A 599 -2.60 -3.92 -1.80
N ASP A 600 -2.07 -4.63 -0.80
CA ASP A 600 -0.76 -4.39 -0.19
C ASP A 600 0.34 -5.26 -0.84
N GLY A 601 -0.02 -6.09 -1.83
CA GLY A 601 0.89 -6.97 -2.56
C GLY A 601 1.08 -8.35 -1.92
N GLY A 602 0.33 -8.66 -0.85
CA GLY A 602 0.25 -9.98 -0.22
C GLY A 602 -0.76 -10.90 -0.91
N LEU A 603 -0.98 -12.09 -0.32
CA LEU A 603 -1.87 -13.11 -0.87
C LEU A 603 -3.09 -13.28 0.04
N ALA A 604 -4.27 -12.92 -0.47
CA ALA A 604 -5.55 -13.12 0.20
C ALA A 604 -5.90 -14.61 0.30
N LEU A 605 -6.36 -15.04 1.47
CA LEU A 605 -6.75 -16.43 1.72
C LEU A 605 -8.24 -16.64 1.43
N ASN A 606 -8.66 -17.86 1.09
CA ASN A 606 -10.09 -18.15 1.05
C ASN A 606 -10.66 -18.08 2.46
N LEU A 607 -11.82 -17.41 2.61
CA LEU A 607 -12.52 -17.42 3.90
C LEU A 607 -12.85 -18.88 4.28
N PRO A 608 -12.54 -19.34 5.51
CA PRO A 608 -12.77 -20.72 5.90
C PRO A 608 -14.24 -21.11 5.72
N ALA A 609 -14.52 -22.28 5.15
CA ALA A 609 -15.89 -22.70 4.80
C ALA A 609 -16.86 -22.78 6.01
N LYS A 610 -16.30 -22.89 7.22
CA LYS A 610 -17.02 -22.86 8.50
C LYS A 610 -17.52 -21.46 8.89
N VAL A 611 -16.86 -20.39 8.44
CA VAL A 611 -17.24 -19.00 8.70
C VAL A 611 -18.46 -18.68 7.85
N LYS A 612 -19.63 -18.53 8.49
CA LYS A 612 -20.89 -18.21 7.82
C LYS A 612 -21.23 -16.73 8.00
N VAL A 613 -22.07 -16.22 7.11
CA VAL A 613 -22.74 -14.94 7.30
C VAL A 613 -23.79 -15.13 8.40
N THR A 614 -23.67 -14.38 9.49
CA THR A 614 -24.58 -14.41 10.64
C THR A 614 -25.72 -13.41 10.45
N GLU A 615 -25.46 -12.27 9.82
CA GLU A 615 -26.42 -11.21 9.53
C GLU A 615 -26.18 -10.61 8.14
N THR A 616 -27.25 -10.22 7.43
CA THR A 616 -27.16 -9.33 6.25
C THR A 616 -28.18 -8.21 6.41
N ARG A 617 -27.69 -7.00 6.65
CA ARG A 617 -28.55 -5.83 6.95
C ARG A 617 -29.22 -5.27 5.70
N GLU A 618 -28.54 -5.34 4.56
CA GLU A 618 -29.04 -4.93 3.25
C GLU A 618 -28.94 -6.11 2.27
N PRO A 619 -29.94 -7.00 2.20
CA PRO A 619 -29.88 -8.17 1.35
C PRO A 619 -29.80 -7.78 -0.13
N PHE A 620 -29.03 -8.53 -0.92
CA PHE A 620 -28.92 -8.30 -2.35
C PHE A 620 -30.28 -8.41 -3.04
N GLU A 621 -30.68 -7.35 -3.73
CA GLU A 621 -31.85 -7.33 -4.60
C GLU A 621 -31.42 -7.24 -6.06
N TYR A 622 -31.91 -8.17 -6.90
CA TYR A 622 -31.61 -8.15 -8.32
C TYR A 622 -32.17 -6.86 -8.95
N PRO A 623 -31.33 -5.98 -9.53
CA PRO A 623 -31.76 -4.66 -9.93
C PRO A 623 -32.72 -4.71 -11.12
N THR A 624 -33.73 -3.84 -11.09
CA THR A 624 -34.77 -3.77 -12.14
C THR A 624 -34.21 -3.47 -13.53
N GLU A 625 -33.14 -2.70 -13.55
CA GLU A 625 -32.35 -2.28 -14.70
C GLU A 625 -31.73 -3.50 -15.41
N ALA A 626 -31.43 -4.56 -14.65
CA ALA A 626 -30.84 -5.80 -15.15
C ALA A 626 -31.86 -6.86 -15.56
N TYR A 627 -33.17 -6.62 -15.45
CA TYR A 627 -34.20 -7.65 -15.71
C TYR A 627 -34.15 -8.24 -17.12
N GLY A 628 -33.70 -7.45 -18.10
CA GLY A 628 -33.57 -7.87 -19.51
C GLY A 628 -32.26 -8.59 -19.85
N SER A 629 -31.32 -8.71 -18.91
CA SER A 629 -29.96 -9.22 -19.20
C SER A 629 -29.78 -10.74 -19.06
N GLU A 630 -30.74 -11.43 -18.43
CA GLU A 630 -30.69 -12.86 -18.09
C GLU A 630 -29.44 -13.32 -17.32
N TRP A 631 -28.67 -12.39 -16.74
CA TRP A 631 -27.37 -12.69 -16.15
C TRP A 631 -27.49 -13.37 -14.78
N GLU A 632 -26.81 -14.51 -14.63
CA GLU A 632 -26.56 -15.20 -13.36
C GLU A 632 -25.06 -15.53 -13.32
N GLY A 633 -24.46 -15.50 -12.14
CA GLY A 633 -23.02 -15.73 -12.03
C GLY A 633 -22.49 -15.64 -10.60
N GLU A 634 -21.20 -15.85 -10.45
CA GLU A 634 -20.50 -15.64 -9.19
C GLU A 634 -19.66 -14.36 -9.28
N LEU A 635 -19.86 -13.48 -8.31
CA LEU A 635 -18.99 -12.35 -8.04
C LEU A 635 -17.98 -12.76 -6.97
N ALA A 636 -16.80 -12.18 -7.01
CA ALA A 636 -15.75 -12.44 -6.03
C ALA A 636 -15.26 -11.13 -5.42
N PHE A 637 -15.14 -11.12 -4.11
CA PHE A 637 -14.71 -9.98 -3.31
C PHE A 637 -13.52 -10.39 -2.46
N GLN A 638 -12.52 -9.53 -2.41
CA GLN A 638 -11.63 -9.46 -1.26
C GLN A 638 -12.34 -8.66 -0.19
N ILE A 639 -12.45 -9.18 1.02
CA ILE A 639 -13.05 -8.51 2.15
C ILE A 639 -12.08 -8.51 3.31
N LYS A 640 -12.14 -7.45 4.10
CA LYS A 640 -11.45 -7.32 5.36
C LYS A 640 -12.50 -7.25 6.46
N LEU A 641 -12.31 -8.08 7.47
CA LEU A 641 -13.26 -8.21 8.58
C LEU A 641 -12.67 -7.54 9.81
N ASP A 642 -13.49 -6.87 10.61
CA ASP A 642 -13.12 -6.59 11.99
C ASP A 642 -13.44 -7.78 12.90
N PHE A 643 -13.11 -7.64 14.18
CA PHE A 643 -13.30 -8.70 15.17
C PHE A 643 -14.76 -9.02 15.53
N SER A 644 -15.71 -8.17 15.12
CA SER A 644 -17.14 -8.46 15.19
C SER A 644 -17.64 -9.21 13.96
N GLY A 645 -16.79 -9.35 12.93
CA GLY A 645 -17.12 -9.93 11.65
C GLY A 645 -17.76 -8.97 10.67
N GLU A 646 -17.77 -7.66 10.96
CA GLU A 646 -18.24 -6.65 10.02
C GLU A 646 -17.22 -6.43 8.90
N VAL A 647 -17.71 -6.23 7.67
CA VAL A 647 -16.86 -5.89 6.53
C VAL A 647 -16.41 -4.43 6.63
N ILE A 648 -15.16 -4.22 7.05
CA ILE A 648 -14.56 -2.89 7.20
C ILE A 648 -13.92 -2.37 5.91
N ASP A 649 -13.49 -3.28 5.04
CA ASP A 649 -12.98 -2.94 3.72
C ASP A 649 -13.29 -4.04 2.70
N LEU A 650 -13.39 -3.69 1.42
CA LEU A 650 -13.59 -4.65 0.34
C LEU A 650 -13.07 -4.16 -1.00
N VAL A 651 -12.68 -5.12 -1.84
CA VAL A 651 -12.33 -4.91 -3.24
C VAL A 651 -13.01 -5.96 -4.10
N GLN A 652 -13.85 -5.55 -5.04
CA GLN A 652 -14.45 -6.47 -6.01
C GLN A 652 -13.42 -6.91 -7.05
N LYS A 653 -13.26 -8.24 -7.20
CA LYS A 653 -12.28 -8.85 -8.11
C LYS A 653 -12.91 -9.46 -9.35
N VAL A 654 -14.12 -10.01 -9.23
CA VAL A 654 -14.89 -10.52 -10.37
C VAL A 654 -16.15 -9.69 -10.53
N TRP A 655 -16.34 -9.16 -11.74
CA TRP A 655 -17.36 -8.17 -12.06
C TRP A 655 -18.44 -8.79 -12.94
N SER A 656 -19.70 -8.41 -12.69
CA SER A 656 -20.77 -8.55 -13.67
C SER A 656 -20.55 -7.56 -14.82
N PRO A 657 -20.90 -7.90 -16.07
CA PRO A 657 -20.97 -6.93 -17.15
C PRO A 657 -22.07 -5.87 -16.95
N ILE A 658 -22.92 -6.01 -15.92
CA ILE A 658 -24.01 -5.09 -15.59
C ILE A 658 -23.62 -4.31 -14.32
N GLU A 659 -23.48 -3.01 -14.47
CA GLU A 659 -22.97 -2.10 -13.43
C GLU A 659 -23.87 -2.10 -12.18
N GLU A 660 -25.19 -2.08 -12.36
CA GLU A 660 -26.14 -2.06 -11.25
C GLU A 660 -26.08 -3.33 -10.39
N ILE A 661 -25.73 -4.48 -10.99
CA ILE A 661 -25.52 -5.72 -10.23
C ILE A 661 -24.30 -5.60 -9.33
N ASN A 662 -23.21 -4.98 -9.81
CA ASN A 662 -21.99 -4.78 -9.02
C ASN A 662 -22.26 -3.83 -7.85
N ILE A 663 -22.96 -2.72 -8.09
CA ILE A 663 -23.31 -1.74 -7.04
C ILE A 663 -24.14 -2.40 -5.93
N ARG A 664 -25.23 -3.10 -6.28
CA ARG A 664 -26.08 -3.78 -5.29
C ARG A 664 -25.37 -4.92 -4.57
N ALA A 665 -24.46 -5.60 -5.27
CA ALA A 665 -23.63 -6.64 -4.69
C ALA A 665 -22.63 -6.09 -3.66
N GLU A 666 -22.02 -4.94 -3.96
CA GLU A 666 -21.13 -4.25 -3.04
C GLU A 666 -21.88 -3.76 -1.79
N GLU A 667 -23.03 -3.10 -1.95
CA GLU A 667 -23.90 -2.67 -0.84
C GLU A 667 -24.27 -3.85 0.06
N ALA A 668 -24.72 -4.96 -0.55
CA ALA A 668 -25.03 -6.16 0.19
C ALA A 668 -23.82 -6.71 0.95
N MET A 669 -22.65 -6.76 0.31
CA MET A 669 -21.40 -7.23 0.93
C MET A 669 -21.00 -6.38 2.14
N ARG A 670 -21.05 -5.04 2.04
CA ARG A 670 -20.75 -4.12 3.15
C ARG A 670 -21.67 -4.31 4.34
N SER A 671 -22.88 -4.79 4.10
CA SER A 671 -23.90 -5.00 5.12
C SER A 671 -23.86 -6.39 5.78
N MET A 672 -22.98 -7.28 5.32
CA MET A 672 -22.83 -8.63 5.86
C MET A 672 -21.98 -8.60 7.13
N VAL A 673 -22.41 -9.41 8.11
CA VAL A 673 -21.65 -9.75 9.31
C VAL A 673 -21.31 -11.23 9.24
N PHE A 674 -20.04 -11.57 9.45
CA PHE A 674 -19.52 -12.92 9.41
C PHE A 674 -19.28 -13.46 10.82
N ASP A 675 -19.31 -14.78 10.98
CA ASP A 675 -18.95 -15.43 12.25
C ASP A 675 -17.43 -15.40 12.47
N ALA A 676 -16.92 -14.23 12.86
CA ALA A 676 -15.50 -14.00 13.10
C ALA A 676 -14.92 -14.88 14.22
N GLN A 677 -15.76 -15.46 15.09
CA GLN A 677 -15.31 -16.36 16.16
C GLN A 677 -14.59 -17.60 15.64
N LEU A 678 -14.93 -18.00 14.41
CA LEU A 678 -14.39 -19.17 13.71
C LEU A 678 -13.11 -18.87 12.90
N ILE A 679 -12.68 -17.61 12.86
CA ILE A 679 -11.44 -17.15 12.23
C ILE A 679 -10.31 -17.18 13.25
N ASP A 680 -9.12 -17.57 12.79
CA ASP A 680 -7.88 -17.49 13.58
C ASP A 680 -7.56 -16.00 13.88
N PRO A 681 -7.38 -15.59 15.15
CA PRO A 681 -7.04 -14.22 15.51
C PRO A 681 -5.81 -13.65 14.78
N ALA A 682 -4.79 -14.47 14.52
CA ALA A 682 -3.60 -14.04 13.79
C ALA A 682 -3.91 -13.67 12.32
N ALA A 683 -5.01 -14.21 11.79
CA ALA A 683 -5.46 -13.97 10.42
C ALA A 683 -6.63 -12.97 10.32
N LEU A 684 -7.16 -12.48 11.45
CA LEU A 684 -8.36 -11.62 11.49
C LEU A 684 -8.20 -10.35 10.63
N ASN A 685 -7.01 -9.75 10.67
CA ASN A 685 -6.66 -8.53 9.92
C ASN A 685 -6.18 -8.81 8.49
N SER A 686 -6.29 -10.05 8.00
CA SER A 686 -5.91 -10.43 6.64
C SER A 686 -7.02 -10.13 5.63
N TRP A 687 -6.65 -10.06 4.35
CA TRP A 687 -7.61 -10.03 3.25
C TRP A 687 -8.14 -11.43 2.96
N TRP A 688 -9.47 -11.55 2.92
CA TRP A 688 -10.17 -12.80 2.68
C TRP A 688 -10.91 -12.80 1.35
N MET A 689 -10.86 -13.90 0.61
CA MET A 689 -11.66 -14.11 -0.59
C MET A 689 -13.02 -14.69 -0.23
N TYR A 690 -14.08 -14.00 -0.67
CA TYR A 690 -15.46 -14.44 -0.56
C TYR A 690 -16.15 -14.41 -1.93
N LYS A 691 -16.91 -15.46 -2.24
CA LYS A 691 -17.65 -15.59 -3.50
C LYS A 691 -19.14 -15.48 -3.23
N MET A 692 -19.79 -14.55 -3.93
CA MET A 692 -21.23 -14.33 -3.84
C MET A 692 -21.90 -14.79 -5.12
N ARG A 693 -22.83 -15.75 -4.99
CA ARG A 693 -23.58 -16.26 -6.12
C ARG A 693 -24.85 -15.45 -6.34
N ILE A 694 -24.98 -14.86 -7.53
CA ILE A 694 -26.15 -14.11 -7.96
C ILE A 694 -27.06 -15.02 -8.78
N THR A 695 -28.30 -15.18 -8.33
CA THR A 695 -29.35 -15.90 -9.04
C THR A 695 -30.49 -14.97 -9.40
N ARG A 696 -31.01 -15.12 -10.61
CA ARG A 696 -32.16 -14.40 -11.12
C ARG A 696 -33.42 -14.84 -10.35
N PRO A 697 -34.29 -13.89 -9.94
CA PRO A 697 -35.57 -14.20 -9.33
C PRO A 697 -36.43 -15.14 -10.19
N SER A 698 -37.14 -16.07 -9.56
CA SER A 698 -37.98 -17.07 -10.23
C SER A 698 -39.11 -16.49 -11.08
N HIS A 699 -39.57 -15.27 -10.80
CA HIS A 699 -40.60 -14.58 -11.59
C HIS A 699 -40.06 -13.92 -12.87
N LEU A 700 -38.72 -13.87 -13.02
CA LEU A 700 -38.04 -13.41 -14.22
C LEU A 700 -37.46 -14.57 -15.04
N LYS A 701 -37.39 -15.78 -14.48
CA LYS A 701 -37.08 -17.03 -15.19
C LYS A 701 -38.31 -17.55 -15.90
#